data_AF-A0AAD5VWV6-F1
#
_entry.id   AF-A0AAD5VWV6-F1
#
_cell.length_a   1.000
_cell.length_b   1.000
_cell.length_c   1.000
_cell.angle_alpha   90.00
_cell.angle_beta   90.00
_cell.angle_gamma   90.00
#
_symmetry.space_group_name_H-M   'P 1'
#
loop_
_entity.id
_entity.type
_entity.pdbx_description
1 polymer ?
#
loop_
_entity_poly.entity_id
_entity_poly.type
_entity_poly.pdbx_seq_one_letter_code
_entity_poly.pdbx_strand_id
1 'polypeptide(L)'
;MQTIYAELSEMAETLPGMSDVARKRTLADWVVKTKKQVVKLYAVAKWSRDADVVQKCMNITAFLMGQNQQFDDVTRALKNARDMLDPARQVPKYIVPQTPLTDAEVRKTLSDIEEAIRYRLRMSEIIPVEMVQYRIADGRVYFTVPNVFETSLCLSGVGPDDGWFFVNVEFLIEVGEFPRIPTGILKRHITEEADSRLGLYVQRPEPEQPYPPGFEPPPRPKLPPGYVDAPLVRIFNFLQMMSLSYQLEILWYQAERMRSLGWAKFMSVQMSRDRKSMTVSYWLRPPGPPIPPQQRGFQVPPLGGKVTVSVVETRGPPQAGPGPERSPKSRMLAKLQRKTKLGNSKPSDEVEGLRFEVKWEPERGALGVILPPDELVLPEDFLRVKPECLDFEAMLKAIIEKHTASILMTFEYQLTTGDAKAVFGPPGVVTRVTELGSPALRIHLCADEVVIITIDPRTGRITLRDTGDLAAAGRGFRFKAISEKINENPLVLFGAVFQFRFLTITDLVEQKAKYLGLQCYKMRNFQRDELKKLGSDIRTFLFIQLANFPEHYLVIIITDTRFRFALITTETIRDATFAHMLIKDICWLDYNRLKQESVAAARITESLNPDVRVGLKRKRNLESIERQNGMPDFNLETQMLRELYTYCCARVAYNKLEWQLKNQSIPFTYVNPTCGLPVTQELAHAQSSLVRSIPGICVQSKDILSGVPAAEAAMPNIRVVALRWWSEKSVQVVTCVKLKYVQQPMGKTIGGTIIRPSKGIIYDSKEAVVSFFSENVEGCMKDFVKEWARVSKMVVIAREVGQMSKGKKWPDIRLLSFDLQTVEFAYAENYTVSITCEDQLSSTGGHFVLRFARRKLPAALKATTPSARGAPMEEDIREEDLFNPHDDAEPFFRDMLQQGNDRQGHGRLAPSLHRLVALLRETLPIVVELEAIRRDEEKKNRVVDTFPKAAGWYRLLYGDLRHALDFRLMTNQRIAILDGSHSLYPASSPLSSSSKPPLPTSTSPRDVSQGLQPIPQFSEIIAEVVKYGLTTGEVRPGKIARIDSGVVCDCTAVRKLARAIHMRVVEVLAAGSAVGGSVIMTKPGASPAKAS
;
A
#
# COMPACT_ATOMS: atom_id res chain seq x y z
N MET A 1 94.66 73.73 -26.15
CA MET A 1 95.09 73.02 -27.38
C MET A 1 94.44 73.61 -28.63
N GLN A 2 93.11 73.72 -28.72
CA GLN A 2 92.43 74.34 -29.88
C GLN A 2 92.94 75.76 -30.20
N THR A 3 93.15 76.60 -29.19
CA THR A 3 93.70 77.95 -29.39
C THR A 3 95.13 77.95 -29.94
N ILE A 4 95.97 76.99 -29.52
CA ILE A 4 97.34 76.85 -30.04
C ILE A 4 97.29 76.41 -31.51
N TYR A 5 96.40 75.48 -31.84
CA TYR A 5 96.19 75.04 -33.23
C TYR A 5 95.68 76.19 -34.11
N ALA A 6 94.74 76.98 -33.63
CA ALA A 6 94.22 78.15 -34.35
C ALA A 6 95.32 79.19 -34.60
N GLU A 7 96.10 79.57 -33.57
CA GLU A 7 97.23 80.50 -33.73
C GLU A 7 98.29 79.94 -34.70
N LEU A 8 98.59 78.64 -34.64
CA LEU A 8 99.54 78.02 -35.58
C LEU A 8 99.01 78.01 -37.02
N SER A 9 97.71 77.78 -37.21
CA SER A 9 97.06 77.78 -38.52
C SER A 9 97.05 79.18 -39.13
N GLU A 10 96.72 80.20 -38.34
CA GLU A 10 96.78 81.61 -38.74
C GLU A 10 98.22 82.04 -39.10
N MET A 11 99.20 81.58 -38.32
CA MET A 11 100.61 81.78 -38.66
C MET A 11 100.99 81.05 -39.95
N ALA A 12 100.53 79.80 -40.18
CA ALA A 12 100.85 79.05 -41.39
C ALA A 12 100.37 79.76 -42.67
N GLU A 13 99.24 80.46 -42.62
CA GLU A 13 98.73 81.26 -43.74
C GLU A 13 99.51 82.57 -43.96
N THR A 14 100.02 83.18 -42.89
CA THR A 14 100.67 84.51 -42.95
C THR A 14 102.20 84.46 -43.14
N LEU A 15 102.87 83.39 -42.69
CA LEU A 15 104.34 83.23 -42.77
C LEU A 15 104.93 83.22 -44.20
N PRO A 16 104.29 82.65 -45.25
CA PRO A 16 104.82 82.63 -46.61
C PRO A 16 105.08 84.02 -47.20
N GLY A 17 104.31 85.04 -46.80
CA GLY A 17 104.46 86.43 -47.24
C GLY A 17 105.56 87.22 -46.55
N MET A 18 106.20 86.67 -45.51
CA MET A 18 107.28 87.32 -44.75
C MET A 18 108.68 86.90 -45.25
N SER A 19 109.69 87.77 -45.05
CA SER A 19 111.10 87.45 -45.30
C SER A 19 111.62 86.35 -44.37
N ASP A 20 112.64 85.58 -44.79
CA ASP A 20 113.14 84.41 -44.04
C ASP A 20 113.56 84.75 -42.59
N VAL A 21 114.21 85.90 -42.39
CA VAL A 21 114.63 86.37 -41.06
C VAL A 21 113.43 86.72 -40.18
N ALA A 22 112.42 87.41 -40.73
CA ALA A 22 111.21 87.78 -39.99
C ALA A 22 110.38 86.53 -39.62
N ARG A 23 110.25 85.58 -40.56
CA ARG A 23 109.56 84.30 -40.38
C ARG A 23 110.16 83.48 -39.25
N LYS A 24 111.49 83.35 -39.21
CA LYS A 24 112.20 82.62 -38.14
C LYS A 24 111.98 83.27 -36.77
N ARG A 25 111.95 84.61 -36.70
CA ARG A 25 111.75 85.35 -35.45
C ARG A 25 110.32 85.20 -34.91
N THR A 26 109.30 85.38 -35.75
CA THR A 26 107.90 85.24 -35.33
C THR A 26 107.58 83.81 -34.88
N LEU A 27 108.13 82.81 -35.57
CA LEU A 27 107.97 81.39 -35.19
C LEU A 27 108.65 81.08 -33.85
N ALA A 28 109.85 81.62 -33.61
CA ALA A 28 110.55 81.48 -32.33
C ALA A 28 109.78 82.14 -31.17
N ASP A 29 109.29 83.37 -31.37
CA ASP A 29 108.51 84.09 -30.36
C ASP A 29 107.20 83.37 -30.04
N TRP A 30 106.51 82.84 -31.06
CA TRP A 30 105.32 82.04 -30.86
C TRP A 30 105.62 80.73 -30.11
N VAL A 31 106.68 80.00 -30.45
CA VAL A 31 107.07 78.77 -29.73
C VAL A 31 107.36 79.09 -28.25
N VAL A 32 108.02 80.20 -27.94
CA VAL A 32 108.27 80.61 -26.54
C VAL A 32 106.97 80.97 -25.82
N LYS A 33 106.07 81.72 -26.46
CA LYS A 33 104.74 82.07 -25.91
C LYS A 33 103.92 80.81 -25.66
N THR A 34 103.84 79.91 -26.63
CA THR A 34 103.11 78.64 -26.56
C THR A 34 103.70 77.73 -25.50
N LYS A 35 105.04 77.60 -25.42
CA LYS A 35 105.71 76.84 -24.36
C LYS A 35 105.35 77.37 -22.97
N LYS A 36 105.30 78.69 -22.74
CA LYS A 36 104.86 79.26 -21.45
C LYS A 36 103.42 78.84 -21.10
N GLN A 37 102.51 78.84 -22.08
CA GLN A 37 101.12 78.40 -21.85
C GLN A 37 101.04 76.89 -21.57
N VAL A 38 101.80 76.08 -22.29
CA VAL A 38 101.87 74.62 -22.06
C VAL A 38 102.50 74.32 -20.69
N VAL A 39 103.50 75.09 -20.24
CA VAL A 39 104.09 74.95 -18.90
C VAL A 39 103.09 75.32 -17.80
N LYS A 40 102.25 76.36 -17.99
CA LYS A 40 101.15 76.66 -17.06
C LYS A 40 100.14 75.51 -17.01
N LEU A 41 99.78 74.95 -18.16
CA LEU A 41 98.90 73.78 -18.22
C LEU A 41 99.54 72.56 -17.55
N TYR A 42 100.84 72.34 -17.72
CA TYR A 42 101.59 71.29 -17.04
C TYR A 42 101.61 71.50 -15.51
N ALA A 43 101.78 72.74 -15.04
CA ALA A 43 101.70 73.05 -13.61
C ALA A 43 100.30 72.75 -13.05
N VAL A 44 99.24 73.18 -13.75
CA VAL A 44 97.84 72.87 -13.37
C VAL A 44 97.58 71.36 -13.40
N ALA A 45 98.07 70.63 -14.42
CA ALA A 45 97.93 69.18 -14.50
C ALA A 45 98.74 68.43 -13.42
N LYS A 46 99.85 69.01 -12.95
CA LYS A 46 100.62 68.47 -11.83
C LYS A 46 99.90 68.71 -10.50
N TRP A 47 99.33 69.91 -10.32
CA TRP A 47 98.56 70.28 -9.12
C TRP A 47 97.18 69.63 -9.08
N SER A 48 96.61 69.26 -10.23
CA SER A 48 95.32 68.57 -10.28
C SER A 48 95.38 67.17 -9.66
N ARG A 49 96.58 66.61 -9.41
CA ARG A 49 96.73 65.36 -8.64
C ARG A 49 96.12 65.47 -7.24
N ASP A 50 96.20 66.64 -6.62
CA ASP A 50 95.66 66.91 -5.28
C ASP A 50 94.29 67.61 -5.34
N ALA A 51 93.67 67.72 -6.53
CA ALA A 51 92.40 68.43 -6.71
C ALA A 51 91.29 67.85 -5.84
N ASP A 52 91.23 66.53 -5.68
CA ASP A 52 90.21 65.87 -4.83
C ASP A 52 90.38 66.24 -3.35
N VAL A 53 91.63 66.42 -2.88
CA VAL A 53 91.92 66.84 -1.50
C VAL A 53 91.55 68.31 -1.33
N VAL A 54 91.91 69.17 -2.30
CA VAL A 54 91.55 70.59 -2.29
C VAL A 54 90.03 70.76 -2.34
N GLN A 55 89.32 69.99 -3.15
CA GLN A 55 87.86 70.04 -3.23
C GLN A 55 87.21 69.62 -1.90
N LYS A 56 87.74 68.60 -1.23
CA LYS A 56 87.29 68.22 0.13
C LYS A 56 87.51 69.36 1.12
N CYS A 57 88.69 69.97 1.13
CA CYS A 57 88.96 71.13 2.00
C CYS A 57 88.04 72.32 1.68
N MET A 58 87.76 72.59 0.40
CA MET A 58 86.81 73.62 -0.03
C MET A 58 85.39 73.31 0.45
N ASN A 59 84.94 72.06 0.33
CA ASN A 59 83.62 71.65 0.81
C ASN A 59 83.50 71.76 2.33
N ILE A 60 84.54 71.36 3.08
CA ILE A 60 84.59 71.51 4.53
C ILE A 60 84.58 72.99 4.93
N THR A 61 85.36 73.83 4.24
CA THR A 61 85.40 75.27 4.50
C THR A 61 84.05 75.92 4.19
N ALA A 62 83.40 75.54 3.08
CA ALA A 62 82.07 76.00 2.72
C ALA A 62 81.01 75.56 3.76
N PHE A 63 81.13 74.34 4.28
CA PHE A 63 80.26 73.85 5.35
C PHE A 63 80.45 74.65 6.65
N LEU A 64 81.70 74.86 7.08
CA LEU A 64 82.01 75.65 8.29
C LEU A 64 81.59 77.12 8.13
N MET A 65 81.78 77.71 6.96
CA MET A 65 81.29 79.05 6.64
C MET A 65 79.75 79.10 6.66
N GLY A 66 79.08 78.07 6.14
CA GLY A 66 77.63 77.93 6.23
C GLY A 66 77.14 77.85 7.67
N GLN A 67 77.83 77.12 8.55
CA GLN A 67 77.48 77.08 9.98
C GLN A 67 77.68 78.41 10.69
N ASN A 68 78.81 79.10 10.44
CA ASN A 68 79.03 80.44 11.00
C ASN A 68 77.96 81.43 10.51
N GLN A 69 77.61 81.39 9.22
CA GLN A 69 76.54 82.21 8.66
C GLN A 69 75.19 81.92 9.34
N GLN A 70 74.88 80.65 9.61
CA GLN A 70 73.68 80.26 10.34
C GLN A 70 73.68 80.79 11.78
N PHE A 71 74.80 80.78 12.48
CA PHE A 71 74.89 81.40 13.82
C PHE A 71 74.70 82.91 13.78
N ASP A 72 75.31 83.58 12.80
CA ASP A 72 75.12 85.02 12.60
C ASP A 72 73.69 85.37 12.21
N ASP A 73 73.05 84.55 11.37
CA ASP A 73 71.67 84.74 10.95
C ASP A 73 70.70 84.48 12.11
N VAL A 74 70.95 83.49 12.98
CA VAL A 74 70.18 83.26 14.21
C VAL A 74 70.37 84.43 15.19
N THR A 75 71.59 84.92 15.35
CA THR A 75 71.88 86.05 16.23
C THR A 75 71.24 87.34 15.70
N ARG A 76 71.26 87.56 14.39
CA ARG A 76 70.58 88.68 13.72
C ARG A 76 69.07 88.53 13.82
N ALA A 77 68.53 87.33 13.65
CA ALA A 77 67.10 87.04 13.80
C ALA A 77 66.64 87.27 15.25
N LEU A 78 67.41 86.87 16.25
CA LEU A 78 67.11 87.12 17.67
C LEU A 78 67.21 88.60 18.03
N LYS A 79 68.20 89.33 17.51
CA LYS A 79 68.30 90.79 17.68
C LYS A 79 67.15 91.51 16.99
N ASN A 80 66.80 91.15 15.76
CA ASN A 80 65.62 91.69 15.06
C ASN A 80 64.32 91.35 15.79
N ALA A 81 64.18 90.14 16.34
CA ALA A 81 63.01 89.76 17.14
C ALA A 81 62.92 90.60 18.42
N ARG A 82 64.05 90.86 19.10
CA ARG A 82 64.12 91.75 20.26
C ARG A 82 63.79 93.20 19.88
N ASP A 83 64.35 93.73 18.80
CA ASP A 83 64.14 95.11 18.37
C ASP A 83 62.75 95.33 17.75
N MET A 84 62.08 94.27 17.27
CA MET A 84 60.64 94.27 16.95
C MET A 84 59.74 94.19 18.20
N LEU A 85 60.25 93.68 19.34
CA LEU A 85 59.51 93.61 20.60
C LEU A 85 59.51 94.95 21.38
N ASP A 86 60.57 95.76 21.27
CA ASP A 86 60.69 97.02 22.05
C ASP A 86 59.76 98.19 21.61
N PRO A 87 59.28 98.32 20.35
CA PRO A 87 58.16 99.21 20.02
C PRO A 87 56.76 98.55 20.13
N ALA A 88 56.66 97.27 20.49
CA ALA A 88 55.43 96.46 20.41
C ALA A 88 54.68 96.24 21.75
N ARG A 89 54.48 97.30 22.55
CA ARG A 89 53.41 97.33 23.57
C ARG A 89 51.99 97.53 22.96
N GLN A 90 51.90 97.63 21.64
CA GLN A 90 50.66 97.41 20.88
C GLN A 90 50.94 96.36 19.79
N VAL A 91 50.85 95.08 20.16
CA VAL A 91 50.80 93.99 19.18
C VAL A 91 49.53 94.20 18.33
N PRO A 92 49.57 94.11 16.98
CA PRO A 92 48.35 94.00 16.21
C PRO A 92 47.54 92.84 16.78
N LYS A 93 46.26 93.06 17.09
CA LYS A 93 45.31 92.17 17.81
C LYS A 93 45.21 90.72 17.29
N TYR A 94 45.94 90.35 16.25
CA TYR A 94 45.91 89.07 15.56
C TYR A 94 46.96 88.05 16.04
N ILE A 95 47.99 88.43 16.83
CA ILE A 95 49.09 87.51 17.20
C ILE A 95 49.15 87.18 18.71
N VAL A 96 48.41 87.90 19.55
CA VAL A 96 48.14 87.47 20.93
C VAL A 96 46.89 86.58 20.89
N PRO A 97 46.91 85.32 21.38
CA PRO A 97 45.68 84.56 21.53
C PRO A 97 44.72 85.41 22.37
N GLN A 98 43.52 85.68 21.85
CA GLN A 98 42.51 86.44 22.58
C GLN A 98 42.39 85.83 23.98
N THR A 99 42.30 86.67 25.01
CA THR A 99 42.05 86.20 26.38
C THR A 99 40.86 85.24 26.32
N PRO A 100 41.03 83.99 26.77
CA PRO A 100 39.95 83.01 26.67
C PRO A 100 38.74 83.58 27.39
N LEU A 101 37.60 83.56 26.70
CA LEU A 101 36.33 84.01 27.27
C LEU A 101 36.10 83.26 28.59
N THR A 102 35.69 83.99 29.62
CA THR A 102 35.29 83.35 30.88
C THR A 102 34.01 82.54 30.67
N ASP A 103 33.78 81.48 31.44
CA ASP A 103 32.57 80.66 31.33
C ASP A 103 31.26 81.48 31.42
N ALA A 104 31.29 82.58 32.17
CA ALA A 104 30.16 83.51 32.29
C ALA A 104 29.93 84.31 30.99
N GLU A 105 31.00 84.76 30.34
CA GLU A 105 30.95 85.43 29.04
C GLU A 105 30.53 84.46 27.93
N VAL A 106 31.04 83.23 27.93
CA VAL A 106 30.62 82.18 26.99
C VAL A 106 29.13 81.89 27.14
N ARG A 107 28.63 81.74 28.37
CA ARG A 107 27.20 81.50 28.60
C ARG A 107 26.34 82.68 28.11
N LYS A 108 26.81 83.91 28.34
CA LYS A 108 26.13 85.12 27.87
C LYS A 108 26.10 85.18 26.33
N THR A 109 27.23 84.97 25.67
CA THR A 109 27.30 84.99 24.19
C THR A 109 26.46 83.89 23.57
N LEU A 110 26.42 82.68 24.15
CA LEU A 110 25.52 81.62 23.68
C LEU A 110 24.05 82.04 23.82
N SER A 111 23.64 82.65 24.95
CA SER A 111 22.28 83.16 25.14
C SER A 111 21.93 84.25 24.12
N ASP A 112 22.85 85.17 23.84
CA ASP A 112 22.66 86.24 22.86
C ASP A 112 22.49 85.65 21.44
N ILE A 113 23.28 84.63 21.08
CA ILE A 113 23.16 83.90 19.82
C ILE A 113 21.81 83.16 19.74
N GLU A 114 21.35 82.53 20.82
CA GLU A 114 20.05 81.85 20.85
C GLU A 114 18.88 82.82 20.63
N GLU A 115 18.96 84.03 21.19
CA GLU A 115 17.96 85.07 20.96
C GLU A 115 17.97 85.55 19.50
N ALA A 116 19.16 85.77 18.92
CA ALA A 116 19.30 86.12 17.50
C ALA A 116 18.75 85.02 16.58
N ILE A 117 19.06 83.74 16.84
CA ILE A 117 18.50 82.58 16.13
C ILE A 117 16.97 82.60 16.22
N ARG A 118 16.41 82.78 17.43
CA ARG A 118 14.97 82.78 17.67
C ARG A 118 14.25 83.89 16.92
N TYR A 119 14.84 85.09 16.91
CA TYR A 119 14.32 86.24 16.16
C TYR A 119 14.32 85.95 14.65
N ARG A 120 15.46 85.50 14.11
CA ARG A 120 15.65 85.25 12.68
C ARG A 120 14.73 84.15 12.13
N LEU A 121 14.58 83.04 12.86
CA LEU A 121 13.67 81.95 12.48
C LEU A 121 12.20 82.35 12.48
N ARG A 122 11.79 83.28 13.34
CA ARG A 122 10.40 83.78 13.40
C ARG A 122 10.11 84.80 12.30
N MET A 123 11.05 85.71 12.04
CA MET A 123 10.78 86.90 11.22
C MET A 123 11.18 86.76 9.75
N SER A 124 12.34 86.20 9.43
CA SER A 124 12.91 86.26 8.06
C SER A 124 13.03 84.90 7.37
N GLU A 125 13.46 83.86 8.07
CA GLU A 125 13.86 82.59 7.43
C GLU A 125 12.70 81.69 7.03
N ILE A 126 12.80 81.02 5.88
CA ILE A 126 11.81 80.03 5.44
C ILE A 126 12.23 78.64 5.92
N ILE A 127 11.56 78.16 6.96
CA ILE A 127 11.68 76.80 7.47
C ILE A 127 10.77 75.87 6.63
N PRO A 128 11.28 74.79 6.01
CA PRO A 128 10.45 73.72 5.44
C PRO A 128 9.45 73.19 6.46
N VAL A 129 8.23 72.86 6.04
CA VAL A 129 7.17 72.40 6.97
C VAL A 129 7.54 71.06 7.62
N GLU A 130 8.31 70.26 6.90
CA GLU A 130 8.90 69.00 7.32
C GLU A 130 9.92 69.20 8.46
N MET A 131 10.47 70.41 8.60
CA MET A 131 11.53 70.80 9.54
C MET A 131 11.01 71.75 10.64
N VAL A 132 9.69 71.76 10.89
CA VAL A 132 9.04 72.66 11.88
C VAL A 132 9.38 72.30 13.32
N GLN A 133 9.73 71.04 13.59
CA GLN A 133 10.16 70.62 14.92
C GLN A 133 11.61 71.05 15.11
N TYR A 134 11.83 72.09 15.92
CA TYR A 134 13.16 72.55 16.27
C TYR A 134 13.25 72.99 17.74
N ARG A 135 14.45 72.89 18.30
CA ARG A 135 14.80 73.41 19.62
C ARG A 135 16.05 74.28 19.51
N ILE A 136 16.12 75.32 20.30
CA ILE A 136 17.27 76.23 20.36
C ILE A 136 17.93 76.00 21.73
N ALA A 137 19.19 75.58 21.73
CA ALA A 137 19.98 75.28 22.93
C ALA A 137 21.47 75.30 22.58
N ASP A 138 22.33 75.53 23.57
CA ASP A 138 23.80 75.52 23.45
C ASP A 138 24.31 76.47 22.34
N GLY A 139 23.63 77.60 22.11
CA GLY A 139 23.97 78.56 21.05
C GLY A 139 23.68 78.08 19.62
N ARG A 140 22.87 77.03 19.46
CA ARG A 140 22.57 76.40 18.16
C ARG A 140 21.08 76.11 18.03
N VAL A 141 20.62 75.93 16.79
CA VAL A 141 19.30 75.37 16.51
C VAL A 141 19.44 73.92 16.08
N TYR A 142 18.64 73.05 16.69
CA TYR A 142 18.49 71.65 16.33
C TYR A 142 17.17 71.49 15.61
N PHE A 143 17.21 71.05 14.36
CA PHE A 143 16.05 70.72 13.56
C PHE A 143 15.88 69.21 13.52
N THR A 144 14.69 68.72 13.88
CA THR A 144 14.36 67.29 13.86
C THR A 144 13.34 67.04 12.76
N VAL A 145 13.71 66.19 11.80
CA VAL A 145 12.82 65.67 10.77
C VAL A 145 12.56 64.19 11.08
N PRO A 146 11.36 63.81 11.56
CA PRO A 146 11.07 62.45 11.99
C PRO A 146 11.44 61.43 10.92
N ASN A 147 12.13 60.36 11.33
CA ASN A 147 12.52 59.23 10.49
C ASN A 147 13.47 59.56 9.32
N VAL A 148 14.08 60.75 9.32
CA VAL A 148 15.04 61.19 8.29
C VAL A 148 16.37 61.64 8.92
N PHE A 149 16.39 62.76 9.66
CA PHE A 149 17.60 63.28 10.32
C PHE A 149 17.29 64.30 11.44
N GLU A 150 18.24 64.48 12.35
CA GLU A 150 18.36 65.66 13.22
C GLU A 150 19.63 66.43 12.81
N THR A 151 19.53 67.74 12.58
CA THR A 151 20.67 68.58 12.19
C THR A 151 20.81 69.78 13.10
N SER A 152 22.04 70.16 13.42
CA SER A 152 22.34 71.34 14.22
C SER A 152 23.04 72.40 13.38
N LEU A 153 22.46 73.60 13.35
CA LEU A 153 22.98 74.77 12.64
C LEU A 153 23.27 75.91 13.63
N CYS A 154 24.21 76.77 13.27
CA CYS A 154 24.56 77.96 14.05
C CYS A 154 24.65 79.18 13.12
N LEU A 155 24.51 80.37 13.68
CA LEU A 155 24.70 81.62 12.95
C LEU A 155 26.18 82.01 12.97
N SER A 156 26.72 82.42 11.83
CA SER A 156 28.08 82.96 11.71
C SER A 156 28.21 84.35 12.34
N GLY A 157 27.09 85.07 12.50
CA GLY A 157 27.01 86.39 13.10
C GLY A 157 25.56 86.85 13.31
N VAL A 158 25.38 88.01 13.94
CA VAL A 158 24.07 88.57 14.32
C VAL A 158 23.48 89.48 13.22
N GLY A 159 24.29 89.85 12.21
CA GLY A 159 23.88 90.73 11.12
C GLY A 159 22.84 90.09 10.19
N PRO A 160 22.07 90.90 9.45
CA PRO A 160 21.06 90.41 8.51
C PRO A 160 21.67 89.66 7.31
N ASP A 161 22.92 90.00 6.94
CA ASP A 161 23.65 89.40 5.82
C ASP A 161 24.52 88.19 6.23
N ASP A 162 24.62 87.91 7.54
CA ASP A 162 25.40 86.78 8.04
C ASP A 162 24.72 85.45 7.69
N GLY A 163 25.52 84.44 7.35
CA GLY A 163 25.02 83.12 6.95
C GLY A 163 24.78 82.17 8.13
N TRP A 164 24.11 81.07 7.83
CA TRP A 164 24.12 79.86 8.67
C TRP A 164 25.36 79.02 8.34
N PHE A 165 25.85 78.30 9.34
CA PHE A 165 26.84 77.24 9.14
C PHE A 165 26.40 75.94 9.82
N PHE A 166 26.81 74.83 9.23
CA PHE A 166 26.50 73.48 9.63
C PHE A 166 27.44 73.01 10.73
N VAL A 167 26.90 72.34 11.74
CA VAL A 167 27.70 71.83 12.87
C VAL A 167 27.71 70.31 12.94
N ASN A 168 26.55 69.69 12.82
CA ASN A 168 26.42 68.24 12.94
C ASN A 168 25.09 67.76 12.34
N VAL A 169 25.07 66.49 11.92
CA VAL A 169 23.85 65.76 11.56
C VAL A 169 23.87 64.39 12.22
N GLU A 170 22.70 63.93 12.61
CA GLU A 170 22.41 62.57 13.02
C GLU A 170 21.31 62.01 12.10
N PHE A 171 21.56 60.90 11.42
CA PHE A 171 20.54 60.22 10.65
C PHE A 171 19.67 59.37 11.59
N LEU A 172 18.36 59.63 11.59
CA LEU A 172 17.39 58.98 12.48
C LEU A 172 16.99 57.62 11.92
N ILE A 173 17.93 56.68 11.96
CA ILE A 173 17.78 55.29 11.53
C ILE A 173 18.06 54.34 12.71
N GLU A 174 17.39 53.21 12.76
CA GLU A 174 17.62 52.18 13.79
C GLU A 174 18.21 50.91 13.17
N VAL A 175 19.54 50.89 13.04
CA VAL A 175 20.28 49.71 12.54
C VAL A 175 21.58 49.54 13.34
N GLY A 176 21.81 48.36 13.92
CA GLY A 176 22.89 48.16 14.91
C GLY A 176 24.33 48.26 14.38
N GLU A 177 24.54 48.11 13.07
CA GLU A 177 25.87 48.07 12.44
C GLU A 177 26.28 49.39 11.75
N PHE A 178 25.35 50.34 11.62
CA PHE A 178 25.55 51.56 10.85
C PHE A 178 25.53 52.80 11.75
N PRO A 179 26.58 53.66 11.70
CA PRO A 179 26.65 54.83 12.56
C PRO A 179 25.61 55.88 12.18
N ARG A 180 24.73 56.23 13.13
CA ARG A 180 23.74 57.31 12.98
C ARG A 180 24.39 58.68 12.80
N ILE A 181 25.51 58.92 13.50
CA ILE A 181 26.27 60.17 13.42
C ILE A 181 27.48 59.93 12.50
N PRO A 182 27.59 60.65 11.36
CA PRO A 182 28.75 60.56 10.49
C PRO A 182 30.04 60.91 11.23
N THR A 183 31.12 60.15 10.99
CA THR A 183 32.44 60.39 11.58
C THR A 183 33.53 60.46 10.51
N GLY A 184 34.70 60.99 10.87
CA GLY A 184 35.87 61.05 9.99
C GLY A 184 35.65 61.83 8.69
N ILE A 185 36.04 61.23 7.57
CA ILE A 185 36.03 61.84 6.23
C ILE A 185 34.61 62.16 5.77
N LEU A 186 33.64 61.28 6.06
CA LEU A 186 32.24 61.49 5.67
C LEU A 186 31.64 62.72 6.35
N LYS A 187 31.88 62.90 7.66
CA LYS A 187 31.43 64.10 8.38
C LYS A 187 32.01 65.36 7.77
N ARG A 188 33.30 65.34 7.43
CA ARG A 188 34.00 66.46 6.81
C ARG A 188 33.37 66.83 5.46
N HIS A 189 33.12 65.87 4.58
CA HIS A 189 32.47 66.14 3.30
C HIS A 189 31.04 66.64 3.44
N ILE A 190 30.25 66.06 4.36
CA ILE A 190 28.90 66.56 4.64
C ILE A 190 28.95 68.00 5.15
N THR A 191 29.92 68.32 6.02
CA THR A 191 30.11 69.68 6.56
C THR A 191 30.50 70.67 5.45
N GLU A 192 31.52 70.34 4.65
CA GLU A 192 31.99 71.19 3.55
C GLU A 192 30.89 71.45 2.52
N GLU A 193 30.14 70.42 2.12
CA GLU A 193 29.03 70.57 1.16
C GLU A 193 27.84 71.29 1.80
N ALA A 194 27.46 70.99 3.04
CA ALA A 194 26.40 71.69 3.75
C ALA A 194 26.69 73.19 3.90
N ASP A 195 27.90 73.56 4.31
CA ASP A 195 28.35 74.95 4.42
C ASP A 195 28.40 75.64 3.06
N SER A 196 28.82 74.93 2.00
CA SER A 196 28.78 75.43 0.62
C SER A 196 27.34 75.75 0.17
N ARG A 197 26.37 74.88 0.50
CA ARG A 197 24.95 75.09 0.20
C ARG A 197 24.33 76.21 1.02
N LEU A 198 24.66 76.30 2.30
CA LEU A 198 24.18 77.38 3.18
C LEU A 198 24.76 78.74 2.76
N GLY A 199 26.03 78.77 2.36
CA GLY A 199 26.76 79.99 1.96
C GLY A 199 26.65 80.42 0.50
N LEU A 200 25.80 79.76 -0.32
CA LEU A 200 25.76 79.93 -1.77
C LEU A 200 25.53 81.39 -2.22
N TYR A 201 24.62 82.11 -1.56
CA TYR A 201 24.29 83.51 -1.86
C TYR A 201 24.75 84.50 -0.78
N VAL A 202 25.49 84.04 0.22
CA VAL A 202 26.02 84.90 1.29
C VAL A 202 27.17 85.74 0.74
N GLN A 203 27.02 87.06 0.81
CA GLN A 203 28.05 88.01 0.40
C GLN A 203 29.17 88.01 1.43
N ARG A 204 30.37 87.60 1.04
CA ARG A 204 31.56 87.76 1.89
C ARG A 204 32.16 89.14 1.65
N PRO A 205 32.71 89.80 2.69
CA PRO A 205 33.47 91.02 2.48
C PRO A 205 34.58 90.78 1.45
N GLU A 206 34.80 91.75 0.55
CA GLU A 206 35.90 91.69 -0.40
C GLU A 206 37.23 91.54 0.37
N PRO A 207 38.14 90.65 -0.05
CA PRO A 207 39.42 90.51 0.63
C PRO A 207 40.14 91.86 0.63
N GLU A 208 40.65 92.28 1.79
CA GLU A 208 41.39 93.54 1.97
C GLU A 208 42.66 93.62 1.10
N GLN A 209 43.07 92.52 0.47
CA GLN A 209 44.19 92.43 -0.45
C GLN A 209 43.70 92.31 -1.90
N PRO A 210 44.17 93.15 -2.84
CA PRO A 210 43.86 92.99 -4.25
C PRO A 210 44.35 91.62 -4.74
N TYR A 211 43.51 90.94 -5.51
CA TYR A 211 43.88 89.68 -6.15
C TYR A 211 45.18 89.84 -6.96
N PRO A 212 46.02 88.80 -7.05
CA PRO A 212 47.22 88.84 -7.89
C PRO A 212 46.86 89.30 -9.31
N PRO A 213 47.67 90.16 -9.96
CA PRO A 213 47.38 90.65 -11.31
C PRO A 213 47.19 89.48 -12.28
N GLY A 214 46.00 89.39 -12.89
CA GLY A 214 45.60 88.31 -13.80
C GLY A 214 44.72 87.21 -13.17
N PHE A 215 44.44 87.26 -11.87
CA PHE A 215 43.52 86.33 -11.19
C PHE A 215 42.13 86.98 -11.01
N GLU A 216 41.18 86.63 -11.87
CA GLU A 216 39.76 86.92 -11.65
C GLU A 216 39.12 85.70 -10.97
N PRO A 217 38.70 85.79 -9.69
CA PRO A 217 37.93 84.71 -9.07
C PRO A 217 36.61 84.51 -9.83
N PRO A 218 36.10 83.27 -9.93
CA PRO A 218 34.82 83.02 -10.57
C PRO A 218 33.73 83.87 -9.91
N PRO A 219 32.86 84.56 -10.69
CA PRO A 219 31.83 85.41 -10.13
C PRO A 219 30.89 84.58 -9.27
N ARG A 220 30.68 85.01 -8.01
CA ARG A 220 29.75 84.33 -7.11
C ARG A 220 28.32 84.42 -7.65
N PRO A 221 27.49 83.37 -7.47
CA PRO A 221 26.09 83.41 -7.87
C PRO A 221 25.35 84.57 -7.18
N LYS A 222 24.62 85.37 -7.95
CA LYS A 222 23.72 86.43 -7.42
C LYS A 222 22.27 86.01 -7.63
N LEU A 223 21.40 86.36 -6.69
CA LEU A 223 19.97 86.07 -6.78
C LEU A 223 19.30 86.91 -7.89
N PRO A 224 18.41 86.33 -8.70
CA PRO A 224 17.58 87.08 -9.64
C PRO A 224 16.64 88.07 -8.92
N PRO A 225 16.20 89.16 -9.57
CA PRO A 225 15.29 90.11 -8.95
C PRO A 225 13.95 89.44 -8.58
N GLY A 226 13.47 89.67 -7.35
CA GLY A 226 12.23 89.07 -6.83
C GLY A 226 12.40 87.71 -6.14
N TYR A 227 13.63 87.20 -6.02
CA TYR A 227 13.96 86.01 -5.24
C TYR A 227 14.61 86.36 -3.90
N VAL A 228 14.28 85.60 -2.86
CA VAL A 228 14.86 85.70 -1.51
C VAL A 228 15.62 84.41 -1.21
N ASP A 229 16.79 84.51 -0.59
CA ASP A 229 17.58 83.33 -0.23
C ASP A 229 16.79 82.40 0.72
N ALA A 230 16.84 81.11 0.45
CA ALA A 230 16.20 80.06 1.24
C ALA A 230 17.25 79.00 1.68
N PRO A 231 18.24 79.37 2.53
CA PRO A 231 19.33 78.47 2.90
C PRO A 231 18.82 77.23 3.65
N LEU A 232 17.79 77.38 4.48
CA LEU A 232 17.16 76.28 5.23
C LEU A 232 16.41 75.28 4.33
N VAL A 233 15.92 75.72 3.16
CA VAL A 233 15.30 74.83 2.17
C VAL A 233 16.37 74.02 1.44
N ARG A 234 17.49 74.65 1.05
CA ARG A 234 18.63 73.97 0.41
C ARG A 234 19.24 72.88 1.29
N ILE A 235 19.51 73.21 2.56
CA ILE A 235 20.09 72.23 3.49
C ILE A 235 19.12 71.07 3.75
N PHE A 236 17.81 71.35 3.83
CA PHE A 236 16.81 70.29 3.95
C PHE A 236 16.83 69.35 2.75
N ASN A 237 16.78 69.86 1.51
CA ASN A 237 16.81 69.04 0.30
C ASN A 237 18.10 68.19 0.23
N PHE A 238 19.25 68.79 0.55
CA PHE A 238 20.53 68.08 0.60
C PHE A 238 20.53 66.95 1.65
N LEU A 239 20.17 67.25 2.90
CA LEU A 239 20.19 66.28 3.98
C LEU A 239 19.11 65.19 3.81
N GLN A 240 17.96 65.52 3.23
CA GLN A 240 16.92 64.56 2.88
C GLN A 240 17.42 63.57 1.83
N MET A 241 18.03 64.07 0.75
CA MET A 241 18.64 63.20 -0.27
C MET A 241 19.74 62.32 0.35
N MET A 242 20.62 62.90 1.16
CA MET A 242 21.70 62.15 1.82
C MET A 242 21.17 61.05 2.75
N SER A 243 20.12 61.34 3.54
CA SER A 243 19.51 60.34 4.42
C SER A 243 18.86 59.20 3.61
N LEU A 244 18.08 59.51 2.58
CA LEU A 244 17.44 58.49 1.74
C LEU A 244 18.47 57.67 0.96
N SER A 245 19.52 58.30 0.42
CA SER A 245 20.64 57.59 -0.19
C SER A 245 21.36 56.69 0.82
N TYR A 246 21.57 57.14 2.05
CA TYR A 246 22.18 56.32 3.09
C TYR A 246 21.32 55.10 3.45
N GLN A 247 20.00 55.29 3.61
CA GLN A 247 19.06 54.19 3.81
C GLN A 247 19.06 53.20 2.63
N LEU A 248 19.14 53.69 1.39
CA LEU A 248 19.23 52.84 0.19
C LEU A 248 20.54 52.02 0.16
N GLU A 249 21.66 52.64 0.52
CA GLU A 249 22.97 51.97 0.62
C GLU A 249 22.97 50.91 1.72
N ILE A 250 22.28 51.13 2.85
CA ILE A 250 22.09 50.12 3.90
C ILE A 250 21.31 48.92 3.35
N LEU A 251 20.19 49.14 2.66
CA LEU A 251 19.41 48.07 2.04
C LEU A 251 20.23 47.31 0.98
N TRP A 252 21.03 48.02 0.20
CA TRP A 252 21.94 47.43 -0.78
C TRP A 252 23.03 46.58 -0.12
N TYR A 253 23.66 47.09 0.93
CA TYR A 253 24.63 46.34 1.71
C TYR A 253 24.02 45.06 2.30
N GLN A 254 22.81 45.14 2.86
CA GLN A 254 22.08 43.98 3.36
C GLN A 254 21.85 42.94 2.24
N ALA A 255 21.42 43.39 1.06
CA ALA A 255 21.21 42.52 -0.10
C ALA A 255 22.51 41.87 -0.59
N GLU A 256 23.62 42.60 -0.67
CA GLU A 256 24.94 42.04 -1.01
C GLU A 256 25.46 41.08 0.06
N ARG A 257 25.23 41.38 1.34
CA ARG A 257 25.57 40.46 2.43
C ARG A 257 24.78 39.16 2.32
N MET A 258 23.49 39.20 2.01
CA MET A 258 22.70 38.00 1.74
C MET A 258 23.30 37.16 0.59
N ARG A 259 23.84 37.80 -0.47
CA ARG A 259 24.54 37.08 -1.55
C ARG A 259 25.76 36.32 -1.01
N SER A 260 26.57 36.96 -0.17
CA SER A 260 27.73 36.31 0.48
C SER A 260 27.33 35.13 1.39
N LEU A 261 26.13 35.18 1.98
CA LEU A 261 25.57 34.14 2.85
C LEU A 261 24.80 33.04 2.08
N GLY A 262 25.15 32.80 0.81
CA GLY A 262 24.66 31.68 0.03
C GLY A 262 23.46 31.96 -0.88
N TRP A 263 23.05 33.22 -1.04
CA TRP A 263 22.06 33.63 -2.05
C TRP A 263 22.67 33.97 -3.41
N ALA A 264 24.00 34.07 -3.55
CA ALA A 264 24.67 34.53 -4.78
C ALA A 264 24.26 33.77 -6.06
N LYS A 265 23.88 32.49 -5.96
CA LYS A 265 23.43 31.67 -7.10
C LYS A 265 21.99 31.94 -7.52
N PHE A 266 21.17 32.47 -6.62
CA PHE A 266 19.71 32.60 -6.78
C PHE A 266 19.23 34.05 -6.74
N MET A 267 20.13 35.00 -6.45
CA MET A 267 19.83 36.42 -6.34
C MET A 267 20.94 37.28 -6.97
N SER A 268 20.55 38.28 -7.75
CA SER A 268 21.43 39.33 -8.25
C SER A 268 20.95 40.69 -7.75
N VAL A 269 21.91 41.55 -7.42
CA VAL A 269 21.68 42.91 -6.95
C VAL A 269 22.37 43.84 -7.92
N GLN A 270 21.65 44.85 -8.39
CA GLN A 270 22.16 45.87 -9.30
C GLN A 270 21.81 47.25 -8.74
N MET A 271 22.79 48.13 -8.68
CA MET A 271 22.60 49.54 -8.32
C MET A 271 22.64 50.38 -9.60
N SER A 272 21.75 51.35 -9.73
CA SER A 272 21.73 52.25 -10.88
C SER A 272 22.98 53.14 -10.91
N ARG A 273 23.34 53.63 -12.11
CA ARG A 273 24.55 54.47 -12.29
C ARG A 273 24.51 55.77 -11.48
N ASP A 274 23.30 56.30 -11.28
CA ASP A 274 23.03 57.49 -10.47
C ASP A 274 22.85 57.18 -8.98
N ARG A 275 22.93 55.90 -8.57
CA ARG A 275 22.76 55.41 -7.18
C ARG A 275 21.45 55.85 -6.51
N LYS A 276 20.41 56.13 -7.28
CA LYS A 276 19.07 56.47 -6.79
C LYS A 276 18.12 55.28 -6.74
N SER A 277 18.50 54.16 -7.35
CA SER A 277 17.68 52.96 -7.38
C SER A 277 18.51 51.69 -7.28
N MET A 278 17.98 50.71 -6.57
CA MET A 278 18.50 49.35 -6.48
C MET A 278 17.46 48.38 -7.02
N THR A 279 17.87 47.47 -7.90
CA THR A 279 17.06 46.36 -8.39
C THR A 279 17.64 45.04 -7.93
N VAL A 280 16.81 44.22 -7.30
CA VAL A 280 17.15 42.86 -6.85
C VAL A 280 16.31 41.86 -7.61
N SER A 281 16.96 40.96 -8.35
CA SER A 281 16.29 39.86 -9.03
C SER A 281 16.45 38.57 -8.22
N TYR A 282 15.37 37.84 -7.98
CA TYR A 282 15.36 36.62 -7.16
C TYR A 282 14.91 35.38 -7.97
N TRP A 283 15.19 34.19 -7.41
CA TRP A 283 15.01 32.88 -8.05
C TRP A 283 15.70 32.77 -9.42
N LEU A 284 16.95 33.19 -9.48
CA LEU A 284 17.79 33.02 -10.67
C LEU A 284 17.97 31.54 -10.98
N ARG A 285 17.76 31.18 -12.25
CA ARG A 285 17.99 29.84 -12.78
C ARG A 285 19.23 29.85 -13.68
N PRO A 286 20.05 28.79 -13.65
CA PRO A 286 21.11 28.63 -14.62
C PRO A 286 20.51 28.58 -16.04
N PRO A 287 21.15 29.21 -17.04
CA PRO A 287 20.70 29.13 -18.43
C PRO A 287 20.74 27.68 -18.91
N GLY A 288 19.62 27.21 -19.47
CA GLY A 288 19.55 25.89 -20.10
C GLY A 288 20.38 25.80 -21.38
N PRO A 289 20.66 24.58 -21.89
CA PRO A 289 21.37 24.40 -23.15
C PRO A 289 20.60 25.06 -24.32
N PRO A 290 21.29 25.64 -25.32
CA PRO A 290 20.64 26.29 -26.45
C PRO A 290 19.85 25.26 -27.28
N ILE A 291 18.52 25.43 -27.34
CA ILE A 291 17.60 24.56 -28.10
C ILE A 291 17.41 25.12 -29.52
N PRO A 292 17.41 24.29 -30.57
CA PRO A 292 17.15 24.71 -31.95
C PRO A 292 15.78 25.42 -32.11
N PRO A 293 15.67 26.40 -33.03
CA PRO A 293 14.49 27.26 -33.15
C PRO A 293 13.17 26.55 -33.50
N GLN A 294 13.21 25.30 -33.99
CA GLN A 294 12.02 24.51 -34.34
C GLN A 294 11.29 23.87 -33.13
N GLN A 295 11.88 23.89 -31.93
CA GLN A 295 11.31 23.30 -30.70
C GLN A 295 11.03 24.34 -29.59
N ARG A 296 10.72 25.59 -29.95
CA ARG A 296 10.37 26.62 -28.96
C ARG A 296 8.94 26.44 -28.44
N GLY A 297 8.76 25.52 -27.48
CA GLY A 297 7.62 25.53 -26.57
C GLY A 297 7.70 26.69 -25.55
N PHE A 298 6.74 26.77 -24.62
CA PHE A 298 6.76 27.73 -23.51
C PHE A 298 8.04 27.54 -22.67
N GLN A 299 8.92 28.54 -22.64
CA GLN A 299 10.16 28.50 -21.89
C GLN A 299 9.98 29.20 -20.54
N VAL A 300 10.47 28.55 -19.48
CA VAL A 300 10.44 29.15 -18.15
C VAL A 300 11.44 30.30 -18.09
N PRO A 301 11.05 31.49 -17.61
CA PRO A 301 11.95 32.63 -17.50
C PRO A 301 13.18 32.35 -16.62
N PRO A 302 14.30 33.05 -16.86
CA PRO A 302 15.55 32.85 -16.14
C PRO A 302 15.52 33.35 -14.68
N LEU A 303 14.50 34.12 -14.30
CA LEU A 303 14.31 34.68 -12.96
C LEU A 303 12.85 34.57 -12.52
N GLY A 304 12.60 34.61 -11.21
CA GLY A 304 11.25 34.56 -10.65
C GLY A 304 10.57 35.93 -10.63
N GLY A 305 11.32 36.97 -10.25
CA GLY A 305 10.82 38.34 -10.29
C GLY A 305 11.90 39.34 -9.86
N LYS A 306 11.51 40.61 -9.87
CA LYS A 306 12.38 41.75 -9.53
C LYS A 306 11.73 42.62 -8.47
N VAL A 307 12.56 43.18 -7.60
CA VAL A 307 12.18 44.18 -6.61
C VAL A 307 13.05 45.40 -6.86
N THR A 308 12.42 46.53 -7.16
CA THR A 308 13.11 47.79 -7.41
C THR A 308 12.76 48.77 -6.30
N VAL A 309 13.77 49.21 -5.55
CA VAL A 309 13.67 50.27 -4.54
C VAL A 309 14.28 51.52 -5.14
N SER A 310 13.51 52.59 -5.27
CA SER A 310 13.96 53.83 -5.90
C SER A 310 13.57 55.06 -5.09
N VAL A 311 14.44 56.06 -5.10
CA VAL A 311 14.15 57.39 -4.53
C VAL A 311 13.49 58.23 -5.63
N VAL A 312 12.21 58.56 -5.44
CA VAL A 312 11.41 59.30 -6.41
C VAL A 312 10.93 60.63 -5.84
N GLU A 313 10.85 61.64 -6.71
CA GLU A 313 10.23 62.92 -6.39
C GLU A 313 8.70 62.80 -6.40
N THR A 314 8.07 63.06 -5.26
CA THR A 314 6.61 63.23 -5.17
C THR A 314 6.23 64.66 -5.45
N ARG A 315 5.24 64.83 -6.34
CA ARG A 315 4.59 66.10 -6.58
C ARG A 315 3.14 65.98 -6.16
N GLY A 316 2.60 67.02 -5.52
CA GLY A 316 1.18 67.06 -5.19
C GLY A 316 0.30 66.93 -6.45
N PRO A 317 -0.96 66.50 -6.31
CA PRO A 317 -1.88 66.42 -7.44
C PRO A 317 -1.98 67.78 -8.16
N PRO A 318 -2.16 67.83 -9.49
CA PRO A 318 -2.09 69.06 -10.28
C PRO A 318 -3.07 70.16 -9.80
N GLN A 319 -4.17 69.77 -9.16
CA GLN A 319 -5.17 70.66 -8.55
C GLN A 319 -4.68 71.36 -7.26
N ALA A 320 -3.61 70.86 -6.63
CA ALA A 320 -3.10 71.35 -5.34
C ALA A 320 -1.99 72.43 -5.45
N GLY A 321 -1.56 72.75 -6.68
CA GLY A 321 -0.45 73.67 -6.96
C GLY A 321 0.94 73.02 -6.93
N PRO A 322 1.99 73.75 -7.31
CA PRO A 322 3.37 73.26 -7.34
C PRO A 322 3.88 72.99 -5.91
N GLY A 323 4.64 71.90 -5.76
CA GLY A 323 5.27 71.50 -4.50
C GLY A 323 5.13 70.01 -4.17
N PRO A 324 5.73 69.56 -3.06
CA PRO A 324 5.74 68.16 -2.66
C PRO A 324 4.37 67.67 -2.19
N GLU A 325 4.18 66.35 -2.21
CA GLU A 325 2.96 65.73 -1.67
C GLU A 325 2.87 65.97 -0.15
N ARG A 326 1.78 66.62 0.28
CA ARG A 326 1.59 67.07 1.67
C ARG A 326 0.14 66.88 2.10
N SER A 327 -0.06 66.67 3.40
CA SER A 327 -1.38 66.75 4.02
C SER A 327 -2.02 68.13 3.80
N PRO A 328 -3.36 68.26 3.75
CA PRO A 328 -4.03 69.55 3.59
C PRO A 328 -3.60 70.60 4.63
N LYS A 329 -3.39 70.16 5.88
CA LYS A 329 -2.91 71.02 6.99
C LYS A 329 -1.48 71.52 6.74
N SER A 330 -0.55 70.63 6.41
CA SER A 330 0.85 70.97 6.14
C SER A 330 0.99 71.87 4.91
N ARG A 331 0.16 71.66 3.89
CA ARG A 331 0.08 72.51 2.70
C ARG A 331 -0.37 73.93 3.05
N MET A 332 -1.42 74.06 3.87
CA MET A 332 -1.91 75.37 4.32
C MET A 332 -0.85 76.11 5.13
N LEU A 333 -0.14 75.41 6.03
CA LEU A 333 0.98 75.99 6.80
C LEU A 333 2.11 76.50 5.90
N ALA A 334 2.53 75.72 4.90
CA ALA A 334 3.55 76.14 3.93
C ALA A 334 3.13 77.41 3.18
N LYS A 335 1.85 77.46 2.75
CA LYS A 335 1.29 78.61 2.01
C LYS A 335 1.20 79.87 2.89
N LEU A 336 0.79 79.72 4.15
CA LEU A 336 0.74 80.81 5.12
C LEU A 336 2.14 81.36 5.40
N GLN A 337 3.10 80.49 5.67
CA GLN A 337 4.48 80.90 5.95
C GLN A 337 5.12 81.63 4.76
N ARG A 338 4.93 81.13 3.53
CA ARG A 338 5.39 81.81 2.31
C ARG A 338 4.79 83.21 2.19
N LYS A 339 3.47 83.34 2.41
CA LYS A 339 2.77 84.63 2.31
C LYS A 339 3.21 85.63 3.38
N THR A 340 3.39 85.17 4.62
CA THR A 340 3.76 86.04 5.75
C THR A 340 5.21 86.50 5.71
N LYS A 341 6.15 85.62 5.35
CA LYS A 341 7.59 85.93 5.38
C LYS A 341 8.14 86.54 4.09
N LEU A 342 7.58 86.18 2.93
CA LEU A 342 8.09 86.62 1.62
C LEU A 342 7.19 87.61 0.88
N GLY A 343 5.93 87.79 1.28
CA GLY A 343 4.97 88.60 0.55
C GLY A 343 4.80 88.12 -0.90
N ASN A 344 5.23 88.97 -1.86
CA ASN A 344 5.17 88.68 -3.31
C ASN A 344 6.45 88.02 -3.86
N SER A 345 7.52 87.94 -3.07
CA SER A 345 8.80 87.38 -3.49
C SER A 345 8.79 85.84 -3.47
N LYS A 346 9.63 85.21 -4.29
CA LYS A 346 9.78 83.75 -4.34
C LYS A 346 11.02 83.29 -3.57
N PRO A 347 11.00 82.11 -2.92
CA PRO A 347 12.23 81.53 -2.39
C PRO A 347 13.19 81.14 -3.52
N SER A 348 14.50 81.19 -3.27
CA SER A 348 15.54 80.73 -4.20
C SER A 348 15.38 79.26 -4.57
N ASP A 349 14.91 78.43 -3.65
CA ASP A 349 14.79 76.99 -3.77
C ASP A 349 13.41 76.53 -3.25
N GLU A 350 12.84 75.49 -3.87
CA GLU A 350 11.60 74.85 -3.41
C GLU A 350 11.90 73.50 -2.74
N VAL A 351 11.03 73.08 -1.81
CA VAL A 351 11.21 71.82 -1.08
C VAL A 351 10.97 70.63 -2.01
N GLU A 352 11.92 69.70 -2.07
CA GLU A 352 11.82 68.47 -2.85
C GLU A 352 11.06 67.38 -2.06
N GLY A 353 10.08 66.73 -2.71
CA GLY A 353 9.22 65.74 -2.06
C GLY A 353 9.76 64.32 -2.17
N LEU A 354 10.96 64.02 -1.71
CA LEU A 354 11.56 62.70 -1.95
C LEU A 354 10.96 61.60 -1.06
N ARG A 355 10.64 60.44 -1.67
CA ARG A 355 10.23 59.22 -0.94
C ARG A 355 10.81 57.96 -1.58
N PHE A 356 10.81 56.86 -0.82
CA PHE A 356 11.01 55.54 -1.39
C PHE A 356 9.76 55.05 -2.13
N GLU A 357 9.97 54.56 -3.34
CA GLU A 357 9.01 53.77 -4.10
C GLU A 357 9.58 52.36 -4.26
N VAL A 358 8.84 51.36 -3.74
CA VAL A 358 9.18 49.94 -3.88
C VAL A 358 8.23 49.32 -4.88
N LYS A 359 8.78 48.85 -6.01
CA LYS A 359 8.04 48.16 -7.07
C LYS A 359 8.40 46.69 -7.08
N TRP A 360 7.40 45.83 -6.92
CA TRP A 360 7.54 44.39 -7.12
C TRP A 360 6.99 44.00 -8.48
N GLU A 361 7.83 43.36 -9.29
CA GLU A 361 7.51 42.92 -10.65
C GLU A 361 7.82 41.42 -10.76
N PRO A 362 6.84 40.52 -10.56
CA PRO A 362 7.03 39.10 -10.82
C PRO A 362 7.13 38.83 -12.32
N GLU A 363 8.04 37.93 -12.69
CA GLU A 363 8.28 37.60 -14.09
C GLU A 363 7.14 36.75 -14.65
N ARG A 364 6.61 37.12 -15.81
CA ARG A 364 5.48 36.40 -16.43
C ARG A 364 5.91 34.98 -16.80
N GLY A 365 5.18 33.97 -16.32
CA GLY A 365 5.55 32.57 -16.58
C GLY A 365 6.56 32.01 -15.59
N ALA A 366 6.88 32.70 -14.49
CA ALA A 366 7.70 32.17 -13.42
C ALA A 366 7.16 30.79 -12.96
N LEU A 367 8.05 29.79 -12.91
CA LEU A 367 7.68 28.39 -12.63
C LEU A 367 6.59 27.80 -13.55
N GLY A 368 6.44 28.31 -14.78
CA GLY A 368 5.43 27.82 -15.73
C GLY A 368 4.03 28.39 -15.49
N VAL A 369 3.89 29.39 -14.60
CA VAL A 369 2.59 29.92 -14.17
C VAL A 369 2.40 31.36 -14.64
N ILE A 370 1.22 31.62 -15.20
CA ILE A 370 0.77 32.97 -15.53
C ILE A 370 -0.17 33.41 -14.41
N LEU A 371 0.28 34.37 -13.62
CA LEU A 371 -0.50 34.93 -12.51
C LEU A 371 -1.57 35.89 -13.05
N PRO A 372 -2.80 35.86 -12.50
CA PRO A 372 -3.83 36.82 -12.84
C PRO A 372 -3.43 38.24 -12.39
N PRO A 373 -3.78 39.29 -13.14
CA PRO A 373 -3.37 40.66 -12.85
C PRO A 373 -3.86 41.17 -11.49
N ASP A 374 -5.02 40.70 -11.03
CA ASP A 374 -5.62 41.11 -9.75
C ASP A 374 -4.78 40.69 -8.53
N GLU A 375 -4.02 39.60 -8.63
CA GLU A 375 -3.15 39.13 -7.53
C GLU A 375 -1.80 39.83 -7.47
N LEU A 376 -1.44 40.55 -8.53
CA LEU A 376 -0.20 41.33 -8.63
C LEU A 376 -0.30 42.69 -7.94
N VAL A 377 -1.53 43.12 -7.60
CA VAL A 377 -1.76 44.39 -6.92
C VAL A 377 -1.45 44.22 -5.43
N LEU A 378 -0.43 44.93 -4.97
CA LEU A 378 -0.10 45.04 -3.55
C LEU A 378 -0.76 46.29 -2.95
N PRO A 379 -1.25 46.23 -1.70
CA PRO A 379 -1.62 47.43 -0.95
C PRO A 379 -0.43 48.38 -0.85
N GLU A 380 -0.66 49.69 -0.95
CA GLU A 380 0.42 50.71 -0.95
C GLU A 380 1.30 50.66 0.32
N ASP A 381 0.73 50.26 1.46
CA ASP A 381 1.46 50.13 2.73
C ASP A 381 2.27 48.83 2.87
N PHE A 382 2.07 47.82 2.01
CA PHE A 382 2.65 46.49 2.19
C PHE A 382 4.18 46.48 2.03
N LEU A 383 4.72 47.28 1.11
CA LEU A 383 6.17 47.38 0.85
C LEU A 383 6.78 48.72 1.27
N ARG A 384 6.12 49.45 2.19
CA ARG A 384 6.64 50.74 2.64
C ARG A 384 7.90 50.55 3.48
N VAL A 385 9.01 51.14 3.03
CA VAL A 385 10.28 51.14 3.77
C VAL A 385 10.10 51.94 5.06
N LYS A 386 10.37 51.30 6.21
CA LYS A 386 10.31 51.93 7.53
C LYS A 386 11.73 52.27 7.98
N PRO A 387 12.08 53.55 8.19
CA PRO A 387 13.42 53.94 8.65
C PRO A 387 13.79 53.41 10.04
N GLU A 388 12.77 53.12 10.86
CA GLU A 388 12.88 52.50 12.20
C GLU A 388 13.24 51.00 12.14
N CYS A 389 13.07 50.34 10.99
CA CYS A 389 13.34 48.91 10.84
C CYS A 389 13.74 48.61 9.39
N LEU A 390 14.95 49.04 9.02
CA LEU A 390 15.51 48.76 7.69
C LEU A 390 15.97 47.30 7.63
N ASP A 391 15.10 46.43 7.11
CA ASP A 391 15.40 45.01 6.90
C ASP A 391 14.99 44.59 5.49
N PHE A 392 15.99 44.51 4.60
CA PHE A 392 15.79 44.02 3.23
C PHE A 392 15.39 42.54 3.19
N GLU A 393 15.87 41.70 4.12
CA GLU A 393 15.55 40.27 4.15
C GLU A 393 14.07 40.06 4.48
N ALA A 394 13.54 40.76 5.49
CA ALA A 394 12.13 40.72 5.84
C ALA A 394 11.23 41.19 4.68
N MET A 395 11.61 42.27 4.00
CA MET A 395 10.90 42.76 2.83
C MET A 395 10.91 41.74 1.69
N LEU A 396 12.08 41.14 1.39
CA LEU A 396 12.19 40.14 0.34
C LEU A 396 11.40 38.86 0.69
N LYS A 397 11.41 38.41 1.95
CA LYS A 397 10.61 37.28 2.41
C LYS A 397 9.11 37.53 2.24
N ALA A 398 8.60 38.70 2.63
CA ALA A 398 7.19 39.06 2.47
C ALA A 398 6.76 39.04 0.99
N ILE A 399 7.62 39.55 0.10
CA ILE A 399 7.40 39.51 -1.35
C ILE A 399 7.38 38.07 -1.86
N ILE A 400 8.34 37.25 -1.44
CA ILE A 400 8.46 35.86 -1.87
C ILE A 400 7.29 35.02 -1.36
N GLU A 401 6.86 35.20 -0.10
CA GLU A 401 5.70 34.52 0.47
C GLU A 401 4.42 34.85 -0.29
N LYS A 402 4.21 36.14 -0.62
CA LYS A 402 3.09 36.56 -1.45
C LYS A 402 3.17 35.93 -2.84
N HIS A 403 4.34 35.93 -3.47
CA HIS A 403 4.54 35.32 -4.79
C HIS A 403 4.26 33.81 -4.76
N THR A 404 4.81 33.09 -3.79
CA THR A 404 4.58 31.66 -3.61
C THR A 404 3.10 31.37 -3.35
N ALA A 405 2.42 32.15 -2.51
CA ALA A 405 1.00 31.97 -2.24
C ALA A 405 0.16 32.11 -3.52
N SER A 406 0.45 33.11 -4.36
CA SER A 406 -0.23 33.32 -5.65
C SER A 406 0.07 32.21 -6.68
N ILE A 407 1.30 31.71 -6.73
CA ILE A 407 1.66 30.55 -7.57
C ILE A 407 0.89 29.31 -7.12
N LEU A 408 0.89 29.01 -5.81
CA LEU A 408 0.20 27.84 -5.26
C LEU A 408 -1.32 27.93 -5.42
N MET A 409 -1.90 29.14 -5.34
CA MET A 409 -3.31 29.39 -5.65
C MET A 409 -3.63 29.09 -7.11
N THR A 410 -2.74 29.47 -8.03
CA THR A 410 -2.91 29.14 -9.45
C THR A 410 -2.77 27.64 -9.70
N PHE A 411 -1.84 26.96 -9.03
CA PHE A 411 -1.72 25.49 -9.09
C PHE A 411 -2.96 24.78 -8.56
N GLU A 412 -3.53 25.25 -7.44
CA GLU A 412 -4.80 24.75 -6.92
C GLU A 412 -5.90 24.90 -7.98
N TYR A 413 -6.07 26.11 -8.52
CA TYR A 413 -7.08 26.38 -9.55
C TYR A 413 -6.89 25.51 -10.81
N GLN A 414 -5.65 25.32 -11.27
CA GLN A 414 -5.36 24.49 -12.44
C GLN A 414 -5.62 22.99 -12.16
N LEU A 415 -5.34 22.49 -10.95
CA LEU A 415 -5.65 21.11 -10.56
C LEU A 415 -7.16 20.89 -10.43
N THR A 416 -7.90 21.85 -9.87
CA THR A 416 -9.35 21.70 -9.64
C THR A 416 -10.17 21.92 -10.91
N THR A 417 -9.71 22.76 -11.83
CA THR A 417 -10.49 23.23 -12.98
C THR A 417 -9.97 22.69 -14.33
N GLY A 418 -8.70 22.30 -14.41
CA GLY A 418 -8.07 21.82 -15.65
C GLY A 418 -8.40 20.37 -16.00
N ASP A 419 -7.56 19.77 -16.86
CA ASP A 419 -7.75 18.40 -17.40
C ASP A 419 -7.81 17.32 -16.31
N ALA A 420 -7.25 17.59 -15.13
CA ALA A 420 -7.25 16.68 -14.00
C ALA A 420 -8.42 16.91 -13.01
N LYS A 421 -9.43 17.72 -13.37
CA LYS A 421 -10.62 18.01 -12.57
C LYS A 421 -11.36 16.76 -12.09
N ALA A 422 -11.43 15.71 -12.91
CA ALA A 422 -12.06 14.45 -12.51
C ALA A 422 -11.39 13.80 -11.28
N VAL A 423 -10.10 14.09 -11.07
CA VAL A 423 -9.25 13.46 -10.04
C VAL A 423 -9.05 14.39 -8.84
N PHE A 424 -8.79 15.68 -9.08
CA PHE A 424 -8.44 16.67 -8.05
C PHE A 424 -9.51 17.75 -7.81
N GLY A 425 -10.59 17.77 -8.58
CA GLY A 425 -11.69 18.71 -8.42
C GLY A 425 -12.59 18.52 -7.19
N PRO A 426 -12.72 17.32 -6.57
CA PRO A 426 -13.55 17.18 -5.38
C PRO A 426 -13.02 17.97 -4.16
N PRO A 427 -13.92 18.51 -3.31
CA PRO A 427 -13.51 19.31 -2.16
C PRO A 427 -12.72 18.47 -1.15
N GLY A 428 -11.63 19.05 -0.62
CA GLY A 428 -10.76 18.39 0.35
C GLY A 428 -9.60 17.58 -0.26
N VAL A 429 -9.59 17.34 -1.57
CA VAL A 429 -8.47 16.64 -2.25
C VAL A 429 -7.25 17.56 -2.39
N VAL A 430 -7.46 18.80 -2.80
CA VAL A 430 -6.42 19.84 -2.87
C VAL A 430 -6.80 20.92 -1.87
N THR A 431 -5.89 21.23 -0.96
CA THR A 431 -6.11 22.25 0.08
C THR A 431 -4.85 23.07 0.27
N ARG A 432 -5.01 24.39 0.40
CA ARG A 432 -3.93 25.26 0.82
C ARG A 432 -3.74 25.19 2.32
N VAL A 433 -2.49 25.04 2.75
CA VAL A 433 -2.11 24.94 4.17
C VAL A 433 -0.88 25.82 4.40
N THR A 434 -0.72 26.33 5.61
CA THR A 434 0.55 26.96 6.03
C THR A 434 1.32 25.95 6.85
N GLU A 435 2.49 25.52 6.37
CA GLU A 435 3.33 24.53 7.05
C GLU A 435 4.69 25.18 7.39
N LEU A 436 5.10 25.12 8.65
CA LEU A 436 6.34 25.75 9.14
C LEU A 436 6.44 27.26 8.81
N GLY A 437 5.31 27.96 8.74
CA GLY A 437 5.25 29.39 8.43
C GLY A 437 5.34 29.73 6.94
N SER A 438 5.43 28.76 6.03
CA SER A 438 5.42 29.00 4.58
C SER A 438 4.13 28.48 3.92
N PRO A 439 3.62 29.16 2.87
CA PRO A 439 2.48 28.69 2.11
C PRO A 439 2.80 27.36 1.41
N ALA A 440 1.89 26.40 1.53
CA ALA A 440 2.02 25.05 1.02
C ALA A 440 0.72 24.57 0.36
N LEU A 441 0.85 23.66 -0.60
CA LEU A 441 -0.30 23.02 -1.25
C LEU A 441 -0.34 21.55 -0.85
N ARG A 442 -1.37 21.16 -0.11
CA ARG A 442 -1.60 19.80 0.37
C ARG A 442 -2.50 19.07 -0.62
N ILE A 443 -1.96 18.02 -1.24
CA ILE A 443 -2.65 17.20 -2.23
C ILE A 443 -2.83 15.78 -1.69
N HIS A 444 -4.08 15.39 -1.52
CA HIS A 444 -4.48 14.08 -1.10
C HIS A 444 -4.39 13.09 -2.27
N LEU A 445 -3.53 12.07 -2.15
CA LEU A 445 -3.35 11.08 -3.20
C LEU A 445 -4.35 9.93 -3.05
N CYS A 446 -4.39 9.30 -1.87
CA CYS A 446 -5.21 8.14 -1.56
C CYS A 446 -5.28 7.87 -0.05
N ALA A 447 -6.44 7.49 0.48
CA ALA A 447 -6.64 7.11 1.89
C ALA A 447 -6.07 8.10 2.93
N ASP A 448 -4.91 7.84 3.53
CA ASP A 448 -4.24 8.75 4.49
C ASP A 448 -2.94 9.35 3.90
N GLU A 449 -2.61 9.03 2.65
CA GLU A 449 -1.38 9.42 1.95
C GLU A 449 -1.56 10.79 1.30
N VAL A 450 -0.74 11.74 1.74
CA VAL A 450 -0.83 13.15 1.33
C VAL A 450 0.55 13.68 0.98
N VAL A 451 0.62 14.36 -0.17
CA VAL A 451 1.82 15.07 -0.61
C VAL A 451 1.66 16.56 -0.38
N ILE A 452 2.68 17.16 0.20
CA ILE A 452 2.76 18.60 0.41
C ILE A 452 3.77 19.18 -0.58
N ILE A 453 3.30 20.13 -1.38
CA ILE A 453 4.11 20.89 -2.33
C ILE A 453 4.46 22.22 -1.68
N THR A 454 5.76 22.51 -1.56
CA THR A 454 6.25 23.80 -1.08
C THR A 454 7.30 24.37 -2.02
N ILE A 455 7.42 25.69 -2.08
CA ILE A 455 8.45 26.38 -2.84
C ILE A 455 9.48 26.90 -1.85
N ASP A 456 10.75 26.53 -2.04
CA ASP A 456 11.83 27.03 -1.20
C ASP A 456 11.99 28.55 -1.41
N PRO A 457 11.84 29.38 -0.37
CA PRO A 457 11.89 30.83 -0.51
C PRO A 457 13.23 31.32 -1.06
N ARG A 458 14.34 30.63 -0.76
CA ARG A 458 15.68 31.03 -1.22
C ARG A 458 15.93 30.64 -2.67
N THR A 459 15.62 29.40 -3.03
CA THR A 459 16.03 28.83 -4.32
C THR A 459 14.94 28.90 -5.39
N GLY A 460 13.67 29.10 -5.00
CA GLY A 460 12.53 29.03 -5.90
C GLY A 460 12.24 27.62 -6.41
N ARG A 461 12.84 26.59 -5.80
CA ARG A 461 12.65 25.20 -6.20
C ARG A 461 11.38 24.63 -5.58
N ILE A 462 10.64 23.86 -6.38
CA ILE A 462 9.47 23.12 -5.95
C ILE A 462 9.94 21.84 -5.27
N THR A 463 9.54 21.66 -4.01
CA THR A 463 9.83 20.48 -3.20
C THR A 463 8.54 19.73 -2.90
N LEU A 464 8.61 18.40 -2.97
CA LEU A 464 7.52 17.49 -2.65
C LEU A 464 7.87 16.75 -1.35
N ARG A 465 7.02 16.87 -0.33
CA ARG A 465 7.14 16.14 0.93
C ARG A 465 6.00 15.13 1.07
N ASP A 466 6.31 13.94 1.57
CA ASP A 466 5.32 12.95 1.96
C ASP A 466 4.99 13.16 3.44
N THR A 467 3.71 13.08 3.79
CA THR A 467 3.25 13.07 5.20
C THR A 467 2.81 11.67 5.65
N GLY A 468 2.77 10.71 4.73
CA GLY A 468 2.65 9.30 5.03
C GLY A 468 3.88 8.78 5.77
N ASP A 469 3.68 7.69 6.52
CA ASP A 469 4.68 7.07 7.40
C ASP A 469 6.07 7.00 6.74
N LEU A 470 7.00 7.82 7.23
CA LEU A 470 8.37 8.01 6.73
C LEU A 470 9.20 6.70 6.70
N ALA A 471 8.63 5.59 7.17
CA ALA A 471 9.21 4.26 7.24
C ALA A 471 9.09 3.42 5.94
N ALA A 472 8.36 3.87 4.91
CA ALA A 472 8.27 3.12 3.64
C ALA A 472 9.56 3.25 2.81
N ALA A 473 10.53 2.36 3.09
CA ALA A 473 11.82 2.29 2.41
C ALA A 473 11.69 2.36 0.88
N GLY A 474 12.33 3.37 0.26
CA GLY A 474 12.41 3.54 -1.21
C GLY A 474 11.51 4.64 -1.81
N ARG A 475 10.54 5.19 -1.07
CA ARG A 475 9.71 6.31 -1.57
C ARG A 475 10.50 7.61 -1.71
N GLY A 476 11.38 7.92 -0.75
CA GLY A 476 12.15 9.18 -0.74
C GLY A 476 13.03 9.42 -1.98
N PHE A 477 13.63 8.35 -2.55
CA PHE A 477 14.43 8.48 -3.77
C PHE A 477 13.58 8.87 -4.99
N ARG A 478 12.34 8.35 -5.09
CA ARG A 478 11.42 8.69 -6.19
C ARG A 478 10.96 10.14 -6.10
N PHE A 479 10.59 10.61 -4.91
CA PHE A 479 10.24 12.02 -4.68
C PHE A 479 11.38 12.96 -5.05
N LYS A 480 12.61 12.60 -4.69
CA LYS A 480 13.80 13.39 -5.05
C LYS A 480 14.01 13.45 -6.57
N ALA A 481 13.99 12.30 -7.26
CA ALA A 481 14.18 12.24 -8.72
C ALA A 481 13.09 12.98 -9.50
N ILE A 482 11.83 12.92 -9.02
CA ILE A 482 10.71 13.65 -9.64
C ILE A 482 10.80 15.15 -9.32
N SER A 483 11.17 15.54 -8.10
CA SER A 483 11.39 16.94 -7.74
C SER A 483 12.51 17.55 -8.58
N GLU A 484 13.58 16.81 -8.88
CA GLU A 484 14.63 17.25 -9.82
C GLU A 484 14.05 17.49 -11.22
N LYS A 485 13.27 16.54 -11.77
CA LYS A 485 12.60 16.71 -13.07
C LYS A 485 11.60 17.88 -13.12
N ILE A 486 10.85 18.11 -12.05
CA ILE A 486 9.93 19.25 -11.93
C ILE A 486 10.71 20.57 -11.91
N ASN A 487 11.87 20.61 -11.26
CA ASN A 487 12.70 21.81 -11.22
C ASN A 487 13.43 22.08 -12.55
N GLU A 488 13.70 21.04 -13.36
CA GLU A 488 14.15 21.19 -14.75
C GLU A 488 13.04 21.71 -15.66
N ASN A 489 11.83 21.14 -15.56
CA ASN A 489 10.66 21.57 -16.31
C ASN A 489 9.40 21.64 -15.42
N PRO A 490 9.08 22.82 -14.88
CA PRO A 490 7.89 23.04 -14.03
C PRO A 490 6.55 22.67 -14.67
N LEU A 491 6.45 22.66 -16.01
CA LEU A 491 5.22 22.30 -16.73
C LEU A 491 4.84 20.82 -16.52
N VAL A 492 5.81 19.98 -16.14
CA VAL A 492 5.58 18.55 -15.88
C VAL A 492 4.92 18.32 -14.52
N LEU A 493 4.82 19.34 -13.65
CA LEU A 493 4.27 19.23 -12.29
C LEU A 493 2.93 18.49 -12.26
N PHE A 494 1.95 18.92 -13.06
CA PHE A 494 0.62 18.33 -13.06
C PHE A 494 0.64 16.87 -13.53
N GLY A 495 1.37 16.58 -14.61
CA GLY A 495 1.56 15.22 -15.10
C GLY A 495 2.27 14.32 -14.08
N ALA A 496 3.27 14.86 -13.39
CA ALA A 496 4.02 14.16 -12.35
C ALA A 496 3.14 13.85 -11.13
N VAL A 497 2.38 14.83 -10.61
CA VAL A 497 1.45 14.64 -9.49
C VAL A 497 0.34 13.65 -9.86
N PHE A 498 -0.18 13.75 -11.08
CA PHE A 498 -1.17 12.81 -11.61
C PHE A 498 -0.61 11.38 -11.65
N GLN A 499 0.57 11.16 -12.25
CA GLN A 499 1.24 9.86 -12.26
C GLN A 499 1.54 9.36 -10.85
N PHE A 500 1.99 10.25 -9.96
CA PHE A 500 2.37 9.92 -8.60
C PHE A 500 1.18 9.38 -7.80
N ARG A 501 -0.01 9.95 -8.01
CA ARG A 501 -1.25 9.44 -7.41
C ARG A 501 -1.53 8.00 -7.82
N PHE A 502 -1.54 7.67 -9.10
CA PHE A 502 -1.85 6.31 -9.56
C PHE A 502 -0.76 5.29 -9.20
N LEU A 503 0.50 5.70 -9.20
CA LEU A 503 1.59 4.86 -8.69
C LEU A 503 1.41 4.54 -7.21
N THR A 504 1.07 5.55 -6.39
CA THR A 504 0.83 5.37 -4.95
C THR A 504 -0.37 4.45 -4.70
N ILE A 505 -1.48 4.63 -5.42
CA ILE A 505 -2.64 3.75 -5.35
C ILE A 505 -2.25 2.32 -5.72
N THR A 506 -1.50 2.13 -6.81
CA THR A 506 -1.07 0.81 -7.29
C THR A 506 -0.14 0.12 -6.29
N ASP A 507 0.84 0.85 -5.74
CA ASP A 507 1.78 0.34 -4.74
C ASP A 507 1.06 -0.04 -3.43
N LEU A 508 0.05 0.73 -3.00
CA LEU A 508 -0.75 0.43 -1.80
C LEU A 508 -1.61 -0.83 -1.98
N VAL A 509 -2.24 -1.01 -3.14
CA VAL A 509 -3.00 -2.24 -3.45
C VAL A 509 -2.05 -3.44 -3.58
N GLU A 510 -0.88 -3.27 -4.20
CA GLU A 510 0.13 -4.32 -4.30
C GLU A 510 0.64 -4.75 -2.91
N GLN A 511 0.92 -3.79 -2.02
CA GLN A 511 1.32 -4.08 -0.64
C GLN A 511 0.24 -4.87 0.11
N LYS A 512 -1.04 -4.50 -0.04
CA LYS A 512 -2.16 -5.26 0.54
C LYS A 512 -2.27 -6.67 -0.02
N ALA A 513 -2.09 -6.84 -1.33
CA ALA A 513 -2.10 -8.16 -1.97
C ALA A 513 -0.92 -9.03 -1.49
N LYS A 514 0.29 -8.47 -1.40
CA LYS A 514 1.49 -9.16 -0.88
C LYS A 514 1.35 -9.52 0.60
N TYR A 515 0.75 -8.64 1.41
CA TYR A 515 0.44 -8.93 2.81
C TYR A 515 -0.50 -10.15 2.96
N LEU A 516 -1.41 -10.35 2.00
CA LEU A 516 -2.27 -11.53 1.90
C LEU A 516 -1.59 -12.75 1.25
N GLY A 517 -0.29 -12.68 0.90
CA GLY A 517 0.44 -13.76 0.25
C GLY A 517 0.05 -14.00 -1.22
N LEU A 518 -0.66 -13.07 -1.85
CA LEU A 518 -1.17 -13.24 -3.22
C LEU A 518 -0.09 -12.91 -4.27
N GLN A 519 -0.04 -13.70 -5.35
CA GLN A 519 0.87 -13.46 -6.47
C GLN A 519 0.34 -12.32 -7.36
N CYS A 520 0.97 -11.16 -7.29
CA CYS A 520 0.57 -9.95 -7.99
C CYS A 520 1.59 -9.51 -9.05
N TYR A 521 1.11 -8.99 -10.18
CA TYR A 521 1.91 -8.53 -11.32
C TYR A 521 1.40 -7.18 -11.81
N LYS A 522 2.29 -6.19 -11.94
CA LYS A 522 1.97 -4.87 -12.53
C LYS A 522 1.90 -4.91 -14.05
N MET A 523 2.67 -5.81 -14.67
CA MET A 523 2.71 -6.01 -16.12
C MET A 523 2.73 -7.50 -16.43
N ARG A 524 2.02 -7.88 -17.49
CA ARG A 524 1.98 -9.22 -18.08
C ARG A 524 2.06 -9.08 -19.60
N ASN A 525 2.46 -10.14 -20.30
CA ASN A 525 2.71 -10.14 -21.75
C ASN A 525 1.42 -10.15 -22.59
N PHE A 526 0.48 -9.25 -22.30
CA PHE A 526 -0.70 -9.02 -23.12
C PHE A 526 -0.37 -8.08 -24.27
N GLN A 527 -0.93 -8.35 -25.46
CA GLN A 527 -0.87 -7.39 -26.56
C GLN A 527 -1.66 -6.11 -26.20
N ARG A 528 -1.28 -4.98 -26.81
CA ARG A 528 -1.95 -3.69 -26.54
C ARG A 528 -3.45 -3.73 -26.87
N ASP A 529 -3.86 -4.46 -27.91
CA ASP A 529 -5.26 -4.57 -28.30
C ASP A 529 -6.08 -5.43 -27.33
N GLU A 530 -5.46 -6.42 -26.68
CA GLU A 530 -6.10 -7.19 -25.61
C GLU A 530 -6.36 -6.33 -24.37
N LEU A 531 -5.39 -5.46 -24.00
CA LEU A 531 -5.56 -4.55 -22.86
C LEU A 531 -6.67 -3.51 -23.07
N LYS A 532 -6.92 -3.09 -24.32
CA LYS A 532 -8.04 -2.19 -24.66
C LYS A 532 -9.41 -2.83 -24.39
N LYS A 533 -9.55 -4.17 -24.43
CA LYS A 533 -10.81 -4.87 -24.13
C LYS A 533 -11.28 -4.64 -22.69
N LEU A 534 -10.37 -4.32 -21.77
CA LEU A 534 -10.69 -4.00 -20.38
C LEU A 534 -11.27 -2.59 -20.22
N GLY A 535 -11.26 -1.75 -21.26
CA GLY A 535 -11.80 -0.39 -21.28
C GLY A 535 -10.78 0.67 -21.71
N SER A 536 -11.28 1.82 -22.17
CA SER A 536 -10.47 2.97 -22.61
C SER A 536 -9.96 3.85 -21.46
N ASP A 537 -10.68 3.89 -20.33
CA ASP A 537 -10.47 4.88 -19.26
C ASP A 537 -9.49 4.39 -18.18
N ILE A 538 -8.51 3.59 -18.58
CA ILE A 538 -7.65 2.87 -17.64
C ILE A 538 -6.32 3.59 -17.48
N ARG A 539 -5.94 3.82 -16.22
CA ARG A 539 -4.63 4.41 -15.89
C ARG A 539 -3.62 3.34 -15.55
N THR A 540 -3.98 2.43 -14.63
CA THR A 540 -3.10 1.33 -14.20
C THR A 540 -3.89 0.05 -13.92
N PHE A 541 -3.18 -1.07 -13.94
CA PHE A 541 -3.71 -2.41 -13.69
C PHE A 541 -2.88 -3.10 -12.60
N LEU A 542 -3.52 -3.96 -11.83
CA LEU A 542 -2.85 -4.97 -11.02
C LEU A 542 -3.47 -6.33 -11.31
N PHE A 543 -2.66 -7.27 -11.77
CA PHE A 543 -3.07 -8.64 -12.05
C PHE A 543 -2.73 -9.53 -10.86
N ILE A 544 -3.74 -10.15 -10.25
CA ILE A 544 -3.56 -11.11 -9.15
C ILE A 544 -3.90 -12.50 -9.68
N GLN A 545 -2.91 -13.40 -9.68
CA GLN A 545 -3.10 -14.77 -10.17
C GLN A 545 -3.83 -15.62 -9.11
N LEU A 546 -4.83 -16.40 -9.55
CA LEU A 546 -5.52 -17.34 -8.65
C LEU A 546 -4.65 -18.60 -8.47
N ALA A 547 -4.30 -18.94 -7.23
CA ALA A 547 -3.34 -20.02 -6.93
C ALA A 547 -3.83 -21.40 -7.41
N ASN A 548 -5.12 -21.68 -7.20
CA ASN A 548 -5.75 -22.92 -7.65
C ASN A 548 -6.08 -22.94 -9.16
N PHE A 549 -6.00 -21.79 -9.85
CA PHE A 549 -6.41 -21.64 -11.24
C PHE A 549 -5.43 -20.72 -11.99
N PRO A 550 -4.27 -21.23 -12.45
CA PRO A 550 -3.17 -20.40 -12.97
C PRO A 550 -3.53 -19.63 -14.25
N GLU A 551 -4.52 -20.08 -15.01
CA GLU A 551 -5.02 -19.41 -16.22
C GLU A 551 -5.94 -18.22 -15.91
N HIS A 552 -6.33 -18.03 -14.65
CA HIS A 552 -7.32 -17.03 -14.24
C HIS A 552 -6.67 -15.93 -13.38
N TYR A 553 -7.06 -14.69 -13.65
CA TYR A 553 -6.55 -13.52 -12.94
C TYR A 553 -7.69 -12.64 -12.44
N LEU A 554 -7.60 -12.20 -11.18
CA LEU A 554 -8.32 -11.06 -10.68
C LEU A 554 -7.57 -9.79 -11.10
N VAL A 555 -8.18 -8.99 -11.96
CA VAL A 555 -7.63 -7.71 -12.42
C VAL A 555 -8.29 -6.59 -11.65
N ILE A 556 -7.47 -5.82 -10.95
CA ILE A 556 -7.87 -4.56 -10.34
C ILE A 556 -7.50 -3.46 -11.32
N ILE A 557 -8.53 -2.81 -11.86
CA ILE A 557 -8.42 -1.74 -12.83
C ILE A 557 -8.59 -0.43 -12.08
N ILE A 558 -7.59 0.44 -12.17
CA ILE A 558 -7.57 1.73 -11.51
C ILE A 558 -7.97 2.77 -12.55
N THR A 559 -9.19 3.29 -12.40
CA THR A 559 -9.72 4.41 -13.21
C THR A 559 -9.47 5.74 -12.50
N ASP A 560 -9.91 6.86 -13.07
CA ASP A 560 -9.69 8.19 -12.48
C ASP A 560 -10.35 8.38 -11.11
N THR A 561 -11.49 7.73 -10.87
CA THR A 561 -12.33 7.99 -9.69
C THR A 561 -12.56 6.78 -8.78
N ARG A 562 -12.42 5.56 -9.30
CA ARG A 562 -12.74 4.32 -8.56
C ARG A 562 -11.92 3.11 -9.00
N PHE A 563 -11.91 2.07 -8.16
CA PHE A 563 -11.51 0.73 -8.56
C PHE A 563 -12.62 0.05 -9.38
N ARG A 564 -12.24 -0.66 -10.44
CA ARG A 564 -13.08 -1.66 -11.10
C ARG A 564 -12.41 -3.02 -10.98
N PHE A 565 -13.21 -4.07 -10.85
CA PHE A 565 -12.72 -5.42 -10.65
C PHE A 565 -13.23 -6.32 -11.77
N ALA A 566 -12.34 -7.09 -12.36
CA ALA A 566 -12.67 -8.06 -13.40
C ALA A 566 -11.95 -9.38 -13.13
N LEU A 567 -12.64 -10.49 -13.38
CA LEU A 567 -12.05 -11.82 -13.44
C LEU A 567 -11.82 -12.15 -14.92
N ILE A 568 -10.58 -12.39 -15.30
CA ILE A 568 -10.22 -12.74 -16.68
C ILE A 568 -9.71 -14.18 -16.77
N THR A 569 -10.02 -14.82 -17.90
CA THR A 569 -9.47 -16.11 -18.29
C THR A 569 -8.47 -15.90 -19.42
N THR A 570 -7.27 -16.46 -19.26
CA THR A 570 -6.15 -16.22 -20.16
C THR A 570 -5.70 -17.50 -20.84
N GLU A 571 -5.29 -17.38 -22.09
CA GLU A 571 -4.71 -18.48 -22.88
C GLU A 571 -3.33 -18.04 -23.37
N THR A 572 -2.32 -18.90 -23.17
CA THR A 572 -0.95 -18.62 -23.61
C THR A 572 -0.73 -19.15 -25.01
N ILE A 573 -0.55 -18.26 -25.99
CA ILE A 573 -0.14 -18.66 -27.33
C ILE A 573 1.38 -18.74 -27.37
N ARG A 574 1.88 -19.92 -27.74
CA ARG A 574 3.31 -20.20 -27.91
C ARG A 574 3.67 -20.09 -29.38
N ASP A 575 3.66 -18.86 -29.92
CA ASP A 575 4.25 -18.58 -31.23
C ASP A 575 5.60 -17.88 -31.08
N ALA A 576 6.46 -18.07 -32.10
CA ALA A 576 7.91 -17.95 -32.03
C ALA A 576 8.45 -16.65 -31.37
N THR A 577 9.45 -16.82 -30.51
CA THR A 577 10.28 -15.87 -29.74
C THR A 577 9.74 -15.34 -28.41
N PHE A 578 8.46 -14.98 -28.25
CA PHE A 578 7.91 -14.56 -26.94
C PHE A 578 6.48 -15.09 -26.72
N ALA A 579 6.24 -15.75 -25.59
CA ALA A 579 4.90 -16.20 -25.22
C ALA A 579 4.01 -14.99 -24.91
N HIS A 580 2.97 -14.79 -25.72
CA HIS A 580 1.95 -13.77 -25.54
C HIS A 580 0.70 -14.38 -24.89
N MET A 581 0.04 -13.60 -24.03
CA MET A 581 -1.21 -13.99 -23.38
C MET A 581 -2.39 -13.31 -24.09
N LEU A 582 -3.44 -14.08 -24.37
CA LEU A 582 -4.72 -13.56 -24.86
C LEU A 582 -5.80 -13.62 -23.77
N ILE A 583 -6.73 -12.68 -23.82
CA ILE A 583 -7.90 -12.66 -22.93
C ILE A 583 -9.06 -13.37 -23.65
N LYS A 584 -9.46 -14.54 -23.12
CA LYS A 584 -10.54 -15.37 -23.67
C LYS A 584 -11.91 -14.92 -23.19
N ASP A 585 -12.02 -14.61 -21.91
CA ASP A 585 -13.27 -14.19 -21.28
C ASP A 585 -13.00 -13.12 -20.20
N ILE A 586 -13.96 -12.20 -20.03
CA ILE A 586 -13.91 -11.11 -19.05
C ILE A 586 -15.24 -11.08 -18.28
N CYS A 587 -15.16 -11.37 -16.98
CA CYS A 587 -16.29 -11.28 -16.08
C CYS A 587 -16.12 -10.07 -15.14
N TRP A 588 -16.95 -9.04 -15.36
CA TRP A 588 -16.96 -7.85 -14.51
C TRP A 588 -17.62 -8.14 -13.15
N LEU A 589 -16.99 -7.68 -12.07
CA LEU A 589 -17.44 -7.92 -10.70
C LEU A 589 -18.08 -6.65 -10.11
N ASP A 590 -19.26 -6.80 -9.52
CA ASP A 590 -19.95 -5.71 -8.82
C ASP A 590 -19.47 -5.61 -7.36
N TYR A 591 -18.48 -4.75 -7.13
CA TYR A 591 -17.90 -4.50 -5.81
C TYR A 591 -18.91 -3.98 -4.79
N ASN A 592 -19.85 -3.14 -5.21
CA ASN A 592 -20.80 -2.51 -4.29
C ASN A 592 -21.79 -3.55 -3.73
N ARG A 593 -22.24 -4.46 -4.59
CA ARG A 593 -23.07 -5.59 -4.17
C ARG A 593 -22.34 -6.49 -3.19
N LEU A 594 -21.08 -6.85 -3.46
CA LEU A 594 -20.27 -7.68 -2.56
C LEU A 594 -20.01 -6.99 -1.21
N LYS A 595 -19.75 -5.68 -1.20
CA LYS A 595 -19.56 -4.89 0.02
C LYS A 595 -20.83 -4.87 0.87
N GLN A 596 -22.01 -4.70 0.27
CA GLN A 596 -23.29 -4.74 0.99
C GLN A 596 -23.58 -6.13 1.57
N GLU A 597 -23.35 -7.20 0.80
CA GLU A 597 -23.56 -8.58 1.24
C GLU A 597 -22.59 -8.97 2.37
N SER A 598 -21.33 -8.53 2.30
CA SER A 598 -20.34 -8.75 3.37
C SER A 598 -20.67 -7.98 4.65
N VAL A 599 -21.07 -6.70 4.55
CA VAL A 599 -21.52 -5.90 5.71
C VAL A 599 -22.79 -6.51 6.33
N ALA A 600 -23.73 -7.02 5.52
CA ALA A 600 -24.90 -7.73 6.03
C ALA A 600 -24.52 -9.03 6.76
N ALA A 601 -23.56 -9.81 6.24
CA ALA A 601 -23.06 -11.01 6.89
C ALA A 601 -22.31 -10.70 8.21
N ALA A 602 -21.53 -9.62 8.24
CA ALA A 602 -20.84 -9.14 9.45
C ALA A 602 -21.83 -8.71 10.52
N ARG A 603 -22.88 -7.95 10.18
CA ARG A 603 -23.94 -7.53 11.12
C ARG A 603 -24.71 -8.72 11.72
N ILE A 604 -24.99 -9.75 10.92
CA ILE A 604 -25.61 -10.99 11.41
C ILE A 604 -24.68 -11.68 12.40
N THR A 605 -23.38 -11.72 12.12
CA THR A 605 -22.37 -12.32 13.01
C THR A 605 -22.19 -11.52 14.31
N GLU A 606 -22.19 -10.19 14.25
CA GLU A 606 -22.15 -9.29 15.42
C GLU A 606 -23.41 -9.41 16.28
N SER A 607 -24.59 -9.59 15.68
CA SER A 607 -25.85 -9.77 16.44
C SER A 607 -25.92 -11.09 17.22
N LEU A 608 -25.11 -12.08 16.85
CA LEU A 608 -25.03 -13.39 17.49
C LEU A 608 -23.93 -13.46 18.57
N ASN A 609 -23.03 -12.48 18.67
CA ASN A 609 -21.88 -12.48 19.58
C ASN A 609 -21.48 -11.07 20.05
N PRO A 610 -21.98 -10.58 21.20
CA PRO A 610 -21.51 -9.32 21.79
C PRO A 610 -20.08 -9.40 22.38
N ASP A 611 -19.55 -10.60 22.63
CA ASP A 611 -18.32 -10.82 23.43
C ASP A 611 -17.03 -11.08 22.63
N VAL A 612 -17.08 -11.21 21.29
CA VAL A 612 -15.86 -11.36 20.47
C VAL A 612 -15.29 -9.97 20.12
N ARG A 613 -14.90 -9.20 21.14
CA ARG A 613 -14.06 -8.01 20.98
C ARG A 613 -12.61 -8.39 21.15
N VAL A 614 -12.03 -9.08 20.17
CA VAL A 614 -10.59 -9.32 20.13
C VAL A 614 -10.00 -8.63 18.90
N GLY A 615 -9.31 -7.52 19.13
CA GLY A 615 -8.26 -7.01 18.22
C GLY A 615 -8.62 -5.92 17.20
N LEU A 616 -9.85 -5.40 17.16
CA LEU A 616 -10.12 -4.18 16.39
C LEU A 616 -9.61 -2.96 17.18
N LYS A 617 -8.56 -2.32 16.64
CA LYS A 617 -7.97 -1.08 17.17
C LYS A 617 -9.07 -0.14 17.66
N ARG A 618 -8.86 0.40 18.86
CA ARG A 618 -9.61 1.47 19.53
C ARG A 618 -10.56 2.20 18.59
N LYS A 619 -11.84 2.08 18.93
CA LYS A 619 -12.96 2.96 18.57
C LYS A 619 -12.60 4.43 18.85
N ARG A 620 -11.78 5.02 17.99
CA ARG A 620 -11.68 6.45 17.75
C ARG A 620 -12.23 6.61 16.33
N ASN A 621 -13.24 7.46 16.19
CA ASN A 621 -13.96 7.78 14.96
C ASN A 621 -15.28 7.01 14.70
N LEU A 622 -16.18 7.00 15.69
CA LEU A 622 -17.62 6.92 15.37
C LEU A 622 -18.16 8.27 14.85
N GLU A 623 -17.34 9.33 14.85
CA GLU A 623 -17.62 10.62 14.21
C GLU A 623 -17.18 10.67 12.73
N SER A 624 -16.49 9.65 12.19
CA SER A 624 -16.05 9.66 10.77
C SER A 624 -16.99 8.95 9.81
N ILE A 625 -18.25 8.67 10.19
CA ILE A 625 -19.26 8.17 9.26
C ILE A 625 -20.02 9.34 8.59
N GLU A 626 -19.71 10.58 8.97
CA GLU A 626 -19.89 11.77 8.11
C GLU A 626 -18.60 12.01 7.32
N ARG A 627 -18.17 11.04 6.51
CA ARG A 627 -17.16 11.33 5.47
C ARG A 627 -17.82 12.29 4.48
N GLN A 628 -17.29 13.52 4.44
CA GLN A 628 -17.64 14.58 3.50
C GLN A 628 -17.96 13.98 2.12
N ASN A 629 -19.23 14.10 1.70
CA ASN A 629 -19.71 13.74 0.38
C ASN A 629 -18.81 14.42 -0.68
N GLY A 630 -17.87 13.70 -1.27
CA GLY A 630 -16.98 14.25 -2.30
C GLY A 630 -15.68 13.48 -2.55
N MET A 631 -15.11 12.77 -1.57
CA MET A 631 -13.79 12.14 -1.76
C MET A 631 -13.85 10.88 -2.66
N PRO A 632 -12.90 10.70 -3.60
CA PRO A 632 -12.85 9.54 -4.50
C PRO A 632 -12.61 8.22 -3.74
N ASP A 633 -13.35 7.18 -4.11
CA ASP A 633 -13.51 5.91 -3.37
C ASP A 633 -12.33 4.93 -3.59
N PHE A 634 -11.12 5.36 -3.25
CA PHE A 634 -9.91 4.52 -3.31
C PHE A 634 -9.57 3.85 -1.97
N ASN A 635 -10.56 3.55 -1.13
CA ASN A 635 -10.35 2.84 0.13
C ASN A 635 -10.66 1.34 -0.01
N LEU A 636 -9.70 0.55 -0.49
CA LEU A 636 -9.80 -0.91 -0.55
C LEU A 636 -9.30 -1.52 0.76
N GLU A 637 -10.19 -2.00 1.62
CA GLU A 637 -9.80 -2.70 2.85
C GLU A 637 -9.17 -4.06 2.57
N THR A 638 -8.19 -4.47 3.38
CA THR A 638 -7.52 -5.78 3.24
C THR A 638 -8.50 -6.94 3.34
N GLN A 639 -9.52 -6.82 4.19
CA GLN A 639 -10.60 -7.80 4.33
C GLN A 639 -11.39 -7.96 3.03
N MET A 640 -11.76 -6.84 2.39
CA MET A 640 -12.51 -6.83 1.14
C MET A 640 -11.70 -7.43 -0.01
N LEU A 641 -10.40 -7.14 -0.10
CA LEU A 641 -9.53 -7.75 -1.12
C LEU A 641 -9.45 -9.28 -0.96
N ARG A 642 -9.36 -9.78 0.28
CA ARG A 642 -9.41 -11.21 0.58
C ARG A 642 -10.74 -11.82 0.13
N GLU A 643 -11.86 -11.18 0.44
CA GLU A 643 -13.19 -11.62 0.06
C GLU A 643 -13.38 -11.65 -1.46
N LEU A 644 -12.98 -10.60 -2.17
CA LEU A 644 -12.96 -10.55 -3.64
C LEU A 644 -12.15 -11.70 -4.25
N TYR A 645 -10.95 -11.96 -3.72
CA TYR A 645 -10.13 -13.07 -4.18
C TYR A 645 -10.83 -14.42 -3.99
N THR A 646 -11.40 -14.66 -2.79
CA THR A 646 -12.13 -15.91 -2.52
C THR A 646 -13.38 -16.05 -3.39
N TYR A 647 -14.11 -14.97 -3.67
CA TYR A 647 -15.24 -14.95 -4.58
C TYR A 647 -14.83 -15.35 -6.00
N CYS A 648 -13.72 -14.82 -6.50
CA CYS A 648 -13.17 -15.19 -7.79
C CYS A 648 -12.83 -16.68 -7.87
N CYS A 649 -12.15 -17.24 -6.85
CA CYS A 649 -11.86 -18.67 -6.77
C CYS A 649 -13.13 -19.52 -6.84
N ALA A 650 -14.17 -19.11 -6.13
CA ALA A 650 -15.45 -19.79 -6.15
C ALA A 650 -16.12 -19.70 -7.53
N ARG A 651 -16.18 -18.52 -8.13
CA ARG A 651 -16.81 -18.30 -9.44
C ARG A 651 -16.15 -19.17 -10.52
N VAL A 652 -14.82 -19.26 -10.52
CA VAL A 652 -14.08 -20.15 -11.44
C VAL A 652 -14.42 -21.62 -11.20
N ALA A 653 -14.46 -22.07 -9.93
CA ALA A 653 -14.81 -23.45 -9.61
C ALA A 653 -16.22 -23.82 -10.09
N TYR A 654 -17.21 -22.94 -9.88
CA TYR A 654 -18.57 -23.15 -10.34
C TYR A 654 -18.69 -23.09 -11.88
N ASN A 655 -17.99 -22.17 -12.55
CA ASN A 655 -17.96 -22.13 -14.01
C ASN A 655 -17.40 -23.44 -14.61
N LYS A 656 -16.36 -24.03 -14.00
CA LYS A 656 -15.82 -25.35 -14.41
C LYS A 656 -16.81 -26.49 -14.17
N LEU A 657 -17.61 -26.44 -13.10
CA LEU A 657 -18.69 -27.40 -12.85
C LEU A 657 -19.80 -27.28 -13.90
N GLU A 658 -20.26 -26.06 -14.16
CA GLU A 658 -21.26 -25.77 -15.18
C GLU A 658 -20.80 -26.24 -16.57
N TRP A 659 -19.54 -26.00 -16.90
CA TRP A 659 -18.97 -26.43 -18.17
C TRP A 659 -18.97 -27.95 -18.32
N GLN A 660 -18.60 -28.70 -17.27
CA GLN A 660 -18.65 -30.16 -17.29
C GLN A 660 -20.07 -30.70 -17.48
N LEU A 661 -21.05 -30.12 -16.79
CA LEU A 661 -22.46 -30.50 -16.94
C LEU A 661 -22.98 -30.21 -18.36
N LYS A 662 -22.64 -29.03 -18.91
CA LYS A 662 -23.00 -28.66 -20.29
C LYS A 662 -22.37 -29.60 -21.32
N ASN A 663 -21.09 -29.95 -21.17
CA ASN A 663 -20.41 -30.88 -22.06
C ASN A 663 -20.98 -32.29 -22.04
N GLN A 664 -21.55 -32.72 -20.91
CA GLN A 664 -22.22 -34.01 -20.77
C GLN A 664 -23.72 -33.93 -21.07
N SER A 665 -24.22 -32.78 -21.54
CA SER A 665 -25.64 -32.54 -21.86
C SER A 665 -26.58 -32.78 -20.66
N ILE A 666 -26.12 -32.51 -19.42
CA ILE A 666 -26.91 -32.70 -18.20
C ILE A 666 -27.57 -31.36 -17.82
N PRO A 667 -28.92 -31.28 -17.73
CA PRO A 667 -29.61 -30.08 -17.30
C PRO A 667 -29.39 -29.85 -15.79
N PHE A 668 -29.23 -28.58 -15.40
CA PHE A 668 -29.02 -28.19 -14.01
C PHE A 668 -29.78 -26.91 -13.65
N THR A 669 -30.02 -26.74 -12.36
CA THR A 669 -30.74 -25.59 -11.79
C THR A 669 -29.92 -24.95 -10.69
N TYR A 670 -29.97 -23.63 -10.59
CA TYR A 670 -29.34 -22.89 -9.50
C TYR A 670 -30.24 -22.90 -8.27
N VAL A 671 -29.72 -23.37 -7.15
CA VAL A 671 -30.43 -23.40 -5.87
C VAL A 671 -29.59 -22.62 -4.89
N ASN A 672 -30.17 -21.64 -4.20
CA ASN A 672 -29.44 -20.87 -3.19
C ASN A 672 -29.78 -21.43 -1.80
N PRO A 673 -28.96 -22.34 -1.23
CA PRO A 673 -29.36 -23.21 -0.12
C PRO A 673 -29.44 -22.50 1.24
N THR A 674 -28.92 -21.28 1.35
CA THR A 674 -28.79 -20.53 2.61
C THR A 674 -29.75 -19.35 2.75
N CYS A 675 -30.68 -19.17 1.80
CA CYS A 675 -31.73 -18.17 1.93
C CYS A 675 -32.74 -18.64 3.01
N GLY A 676 -32.64 -18.11 4.23
CA GLY A 676 -33.62 -18.30 5.30
C GLY A 676 -33.27 -19.24 6.47
N LEU A 677 -32.06 -19.83 6.53
CA LEU A 677 -31.62 -20.65 7.68
C LEU A 677 -30.69 -19.86 8.63
N PRO A 678 -30.89 -19.91 9.96
CA PRO A 678 -30.02 -19.24 10.93
C PRO A 678 -28.61 -19.87 10.93
N VAL A 679 -27.58 -19.02 11.02
CA VAL A 679 -26.18 -19.47 11.13
C VAL A 679 -25.96 -19.99 12.54
N THR A 680 -25.63 -21.28 12.70
CA THR A 680 -25.10 -21.80 13.96
C THR A 680 -23.63 -21.39 14.11
N GLN A 681 -23.20 -21.13 15.35
CA GLN A 681 -21.88 -20.58 15.69
C GLN A 681 -20.70 -21.39 15.11
N GLU A 682 -20.84 -22.72 14.98
CA GLU A 682 -19.84 -23.61 14.39
C GLU A 682 -19.68 -23.43 12.87
N LEU A 683 -20.76 -23.09 12.15
CA LEU A 683 -20.74 -22.88 10.70
C LEU A 683 -20.12 -21.53 10.31
N ALA A 684 -20.26 -20.50 11.16
CA ALA A 684 -19.68 -19.17 10.93
C ALA A 684 -18.14 -19.18 10.92
N HIS A 685 -17.51 -20.04 11.73
CA HIS A 685 -16.04 -20.17 11.78
C HIS A 685 -15.47 -21.06 10.67
N ALA A 686 -16.28 -21.96 10.10
CA ALA A 686 -15.85 -22.92 9.09
C ALA A 686 -16.12 -22.49 7.64
N GLN A 687 -17.05 -21.56 7.42
CA GLN A 687 -17.50 -21.12 6.10
C GLN A 687 -17.14 -19.65 5.83
N SER A 688 -16.91 -19.31 4.56
CA SER A 688 -16.75 -17.90 4.15
C SER A 688 -18.07 -17.14 4.28
N SER A 689 -18.02 -15.86 4.65
CA SER A 689 -19.17 -14.94 4.68
C SER A 689 -19.90 -14.87 3.34
N LEU A 690 -19.18 -15.13 2.25
CA LEU A 690 -19.68 -15.12 0.87
C LEU A 690 -20.29 -16.45 0.40
N VAL A 691 -20.32 -17.52 1.22
CA VAL A 691 -20.94 -18.79 0.82
C VAL A 691 -22.42 -18.61 0.43
N ARG A 692 -23.08 -17.57 0.96
CA ARG A 692 -24.49 -17.26 0.70
C ARG A 692 -24.76 -16.53 -0.62
N SER A 693 -23.76 -15.89 -1.20
CA SER A 693 -23.89 -15.17 -2.47
C SER A 693 -23.65 -16.08 -3.68
N ILE A 694 -23.23 -17.33 -3.45
CA ILE A 694 -22.90 -18.29 -4.50
C ILE A 694 -23.99 -19.37 -4.56
N PRO A 695 -24.73 -19.47 -5.68
CA PRO A 695 -25.76 -20.50 -5.83
C PRO A 695 -25.13 -21.89 -5.88
N GLY A 696 -25.71 -22.85 -5.17
CA GLY A 696 -25.45 -24.27 -5.36
C GLY A 696 -26.04 -24.77 -6.67
N ILE A 697 -25.47 -25.87 -7.20
CA ILE A 697 -25.98 -26.52 -8.41
C ILE A 697 -26.83 -27.72 -8.00
N CYS A 698 -28.05 -27.82 -8.55
CA CYS A 698 -28.93 -28.97 -8.39
C CYS A 698 -29.14 -29.66 -9.73
N VAL A 699 -28.94 -30.96 -9.75
CA VAL A 699 -29.02 -31.84 -10.92
C VAL A 699 -30.05 -32.93 -10.64
N GLN A 700 -30.77 -33.38 -11.68
CA GLN A 700 -31.72 -34.47 -11.55
C GLN A 700 -31.01 -35.83 -11.58
N SER A 701 -31.40 -36.75 -10.68
CA SER A 701 -30.81 -38.08 -10.57
C SER A 701 -30.98 -38.91 -11.84
N LYS A 702 -32.13 -38.76 -12.53
CA LYS A 702 -32.41 -39.41 -13.81
C LYS A 702 -31.42 -39.03 -14.92
N ASP A 703 -30.84 -37.84 -14.85
CA ASP A 703 -30.00 -37.31 -15.93
C ASP A 703 -28.52 -37.67 -15.68
N ILE A 704 -28.04 -37.48 -14.44
CA ILE A 704 -26.64 -37.78 -14.03
C ILE A 704 -26.35 -39.26 -13.77
N LEU A 705 -27.34 -40.05 -13.32
CA LEU A 705 -27.19 -41.49 -13.07
C LEU A 705 -27.86 -42.34 -14.16
N SER A 706 -28.17 -41.75 -15.33
CA SER A 706 -28.72 -42.49 -16.47
C SER A 706 -27.78 -43.64 -16.87
N GLY A 707 -28.31 -44.87 -16.94
CA GLY A 707 -27.53 -46.06 -17.28
C GLY A 707 -26.60 -46.60 -16.18
N VAL A 708 -26.54 -45.98 -15.00
CA VAL A 708 -25.72 -46.41 -13.87
C VAL A 708 -26.53 -47.33 -12.93
N PRO A 709 -25.96 -48.43 -12.40
CA PRO A 709 -26.66 -49.29 -11.44
C PRO A 709 -27.18 -48.53 -10.23
N ALA A 710 -28.35 -48.95 -9.72
CA ALA A 710 -29.00 -48.38 -8.54
C ALA A 710 -29.47 -46.92 -8.64
N ALA A 711 -29.60 -46.34 -9.83
CA ALA A 711 -30.08 -44.96 -10.00
C ALA A 711 -31.44 -44.69 -9.31
N GLU A 712 -32.33 -45.69 -9.27
CA GLU A 712 -33.64 -45.61 -8.59
C GLU A 712 -33.57 -45.41 -7.07
N ALA A 713 -32.42 -45.71 -6.45
CA ALA A 713 -32.22 -45.55 -5.03
C ALA A 713 -31.90 -44.10 -4.63
N ALA A 714 -31.58 -43.23 -5.59
CA ALA A 714 -31.37 -41.80 -5.34
C ALA A 714 -32.69 -41.02 -5.38
N MET A 715 -32.86 -40.06 -4.49
CA MET A 715 -33.90 -39.04 -4.61
C MET A 715 -33.68 -38.19 -5.88
N PRO A 716 -34.73 -37.56 -6.44
CA PRO A 716 -34.65 -36.85 -7.72
C PRO A 716 -33.62 -35.72 -7.73
N ASN A 717 -33.48 -34.97 -6.63
CA ASN A 717 -32.59 -33.82 -6.58
C ASN A 717 -31.24 -34.19 -5.97
N ILE A 718 -30.17 -34.07 -6.77
CA ILE A 718 -28.78 -34.25 -6.36
C ILE A 718 -28.13 -32.87 -6.28
N ARG A 719 -27.46 -32.59 -5.16
CA ARG A 719 -26.82 -31.31 -4.90
C ARG A 719 -25.32 -31.39 -5.14
N VAL A 720 -24.77 -30.48 -5.94
CA VAL A 720 -23.33 -30.37 -6.23
C VAL A 720 -22.83 -29.01 -5.73
N VAL A 721 -21.80 -29.02 -4.86
CA VAL A 721 -21.25 -27.81 -4.23
C VAL A 721 -19.73 -27.89 -4.22
N ALA A 722 -19.07 -26.82 -4.65
CA ALA A 722 -17.63 -26.66 -4.44
C ALA A 722 -17.37 -26.22 -2.99
N LEU A 723 -16.47 -26.91 -2.30
CA LEU A 723 -15.99 -26.60 -0.95
C LEU A 723 -14.51 -26.19 -0.97
N ARG A 724 -14.08 -25.53 0.10
CA ARG A 724 -12.69 -25.11 0.33
C ARG A 724 -12.12 -24.16 -0.74
N TRP A 725 -12.96 -23.55 -1.57
CA TRP A 725 -12.54 -22.49 -2.50
C TRP A 725 -12.05 -21.22 -1.79
N TRP A 726 -12.32 -21.09 -0.49
CA TRP A 726 -11.81 -20.04 0.39
C TRP A 726 -10.51 -20.42 1.13
N SER A 727 -9.97 -21.62 0.89
CA SER A 727 -8.76 -22.14 1.54
C SER A 727 -7.59 -22.19 0.55
N GLU A 728 -6.36 -22.19 1.05
CA GLU A 728 -5.15 -22.43 0.25
C GLU A 728 -5.03 -23.87 -0.26
N LYS A 729 -5.86 -24.79 0.27
CA LYS A 729 -5.94 -26.17 -0.19
C LYS A 729 -6.69 -26.25 -1.52
N SER A 730 -6.51 -27.35 -2.26
CA SER A 730 -7.23 -27.59 -3.50
C SER A 730 -8.75 -27.55 -3.28
N VAL A 731 -9.45 -26.95 -4.25
CA VAL A 731 -10.91 -26.89 -4.24
C VAL A 731 -11.45 -28.30 -4.38
N GLN A 732 -12.30 -28.71 -3.44
CA GLN A 732 -12.96 -30.01 -3.46
C GLN A 732 -14.40 -29.85 -3.90
N VAL A 733 -14.96 -30.84 -4.59
CA VAL A 733 -16.37 -30.84 -4.99
C VAL A 733 -17.09 -31.90 -4.17
N VAL A 734 -18.20 -31.51 -3.58
CA VAL A 734 -19.08 -32.44 -2.86
C VAL A 734 -20.38 -32.61 -3.60
N THR A 735 -20.66 -33.86 -3.96
CA THR A 735 -21.95 -34.29 -4.52
C THR A 735 -22.73 -35.01 -3.44
N CYS A 736 -23.87 -34.45 -3.04
CA CYS A 736 -24.74 -35.01 -2.02
C CYS A 736 -25.94 -35.69 -2.67
N VAL A 737 -26.12 -36.98 -2.38
CA VAL A 737 -27.23 -37.80 -2.85
C VAL A 737 -28.02 -38.27 -1.64
N LYS A 738 -29.32 -37.94 -1.59
CA LYS A 738 -30.22 -38.47 -0.56
C LYS A 738 -30.79 -39.81 -1.02
N LEU A 739 -30.68 -40.84 -0.19
CA LEU A 739 -31.15 -42.18 -0.49
C LEU A 739 -32.66 -42.33 -0.24
N LYS A 740 -33.31 -43.14 -1.07
CA LYS A 740 -34.74 -43.44 -1.03
C LYS A 740 -34.96 -44.76 -0.29
N TYR A 741 -35.94 -44.79 0.62
CA TYR A 741 -36.41 -46.00 1.32
C TYR A 741 -35.42 -46.73 2.25
N VAL A 742 -34.27 -46.13 2.58
CA VAL A 742 -33.42 -46.63 3.67
C VAL A 742 -34.03 -46.13 4.98
N GLN A 743 -34.66 -47.02 5.75
CA GLN A 743 -35.20 -46.68 7.06
C GLN A 743 -34.04 -46.40 8.03
N GLN A 744 -34.20 -45.44 8.94
CA GLN A 744 -33.25 -45.23 10.02
C GLN A 744 -33.14 -46.54 10.84
N PRO A 745 -31.94 -47.07 11.10
CA PRO A 745 -31.79 -48.24 11.94
C PRO A 745 -32.37 -47.94 13.33
N MET A 746 -33.47 -48.61 13.70
CA MET A 746 -34.12 -48.40 14.99
C MET A 746 -33.32 -49.13 16.07
N GLY A 747 -32.36 -48.42 16.66
CA GLY A 747 -31.59 -48.89 17.80
C GLY A 747 -30.42 -47.95 18.08
N LYS A 748 -30.22 -47.55 19.34
CA LYS A 748 -29.02 -46.82 19.78
C LYS A 748 -27.81 -47.76 19.66
N THR A 749 -27.22 -47.87 18.49
CA THR A 749 -25.84 -48.38 18.40
C THR A 749 -24.91 -47.29 18.90
N ILE A 750 -24.04 -47.67 19.83
CA ILE A 750 -22.97 -46.84 20.37
C ILE A 750 -21.93 -46.69 19.26
N GLY A 751 -22.10 -45.69 18.40
CA GLY A 751 -21.23 -45.43 17.26
C GLY A 751 -21.74 -44.22 16.49
N GLY A 752 -20.86 -43.27 16.16
CA GLY A 752 -21.23 -41.96 15.62
C GLY A 752 -22.18 -41.99 14.43
N THR A 753 -22.99 -40.95 14.29
CA THR A 753 -24.04 -40.83 13.27
C THR A 753 -23.51 -40.70 11.83
N ILE A 754 -22.20 -40.48 11.70
CA ILE A 754 -21.49 -40.27 10.44
C ILE A 754 -20.55 -41.45 10.19
N ILE A 755 -20.77 -42.15 9.09
CA ILE A 755 -20.01 -43.33 8.67
C ILE A 755 -19.10 -42.93 7.51
N ARG A 756 -17.84 -43.39 7.51
CA ARG A 756 -16.86 -43.10 6.45
C ARG A 756 -16.34 -44.40 5.81
N PRO A 757 -16.99 -44.89 4.74
CA PRO A 757 -16.56 -46.10 4.05
C PRO A 757 -15.23 -45.94 3.32
N SER A 758 -14.93 -44.74 2.83
CA SER A 758 -13.68 -44.43 2.11
C SER A 758 -13.27 -42.97 2.34
N LYS A 759 -12.05 -42.60 1.91
CA LYS A 759 -11.57 -41.20 2.00
C LYS A 759 -12.48 -40.22 1.24
N GLY A 760 -13.17 -40.68 0.20
CA GLY A 760 -14.02 -39.87 -0.68
C GLY A 760 -15.52 -39.97 -0.40
N ILE A 761 -15.97 -40.75 0.59
CA ILE A 761 -17.39 -40.99 0.84
C ILE A 761 -17.72 -40.80 2.31
N ILE A 762 -18.74 -40.00 2.59
CA ILE A 762 -19.31 -39.83 3.93
C ILE A 762 -20.80 -40.15 3.87
N TYR A 763 -21.29 -40.96 4.78
CA TYR A 763 -22.70 -41.28 4.92
C TYR A 763 -23.24 -40.78 6.25
N ASP A 764 -24.26 -39.93 6.18
CA ASP A 764 -25.04 -39.55 7.34
C ASP A 764 -26.25 -40.47 7.49
N SER A 765 -26.19 -41.31 8.54
CA SER A 765 -27.25 -42.27 8.86
C SER A 765 -28.55 -41.60 9.36
N LYS A 766 -28.50 -40.36 9.87
CA LYS A 766 -29.68 -39.63 10.34
C LYS A 766 -30.47 -39.06 9.17
N GLU A 767 -29.79 -38.39 8.24
CA GLU A 767 -30.45 -37.73 7.10
C GLU A 767 -30.56 -38.62 5.85
N ALA A 768 -29.94 -39.81 5.88
CA ALA A 768 -29.80 -40.73 4.75
C ALA A 768 -29.15 -40.06 3.53
N VAL A 769 -28.14 -39.21 3.76
CA VAL A 769 -27.40 -38.48 2.71
C VAL A 769 -26.01 -39.09 2.56
N VAL A 770 -25.64 -39.41 1.33
CA VAL A 770 -24.29 -39.82 0.94
C VAL A 770 -23.60 -38.64 0.27
N SER A 771 -22.49 -38.19 0.83
CA SER A 771 -21.65 -37.12 0.32
C SER A 771 -20.39 -37.71 -0.31
N PHE A 772 -20.24 -37.48 -1.61
CA PHE A 772 -19.07 -37.88 -2.40
C PHE A 772 -18.12 -36.69 -2.56
N PHE A 773 -16.86 -36.86 -2.18
CA PHE A 773 -15.82 -35.85 -2.25
C PHE A 773 -14.89 -36.16 -3.42
N SER A 774 -14.81 -35.23 -4.38
CA SER A 774 -13.77 -35.24 -5.42
C SER A 774 -12.72 -34.17 -5.09
N GLU A 775 -11.46 -34.54 -5.22
CA GLU A 775 -10.30 -33.67 -4.93
C GLU A 775 -9.98 -32.71 -6.07
N ASN A 776 -10.43 -33.01 -7.29
CA ASN A 776 -10.22 -32.18 -8.46
C ASN A 776 -11.56 -31.67 -9.01
N VAL A 777 -11.67 -30.35 -9.20
CA VAL A 777 -12.82 -29.77 -9.88
C VAL A 777 -12.88 -30.26 -11.33
N GLU A 778 -11.73 -30.44 -12.00
CA GLU A 778 -11.64 -30.99 -13.35
C GLU A 778 -11.82 -32.51 -13.34
N GLY A 779 -13.01 -33.00 -13.71
CA GLY A 779 -13.31 -34.43 -13.76
C GLY A 779 -14.19 -34.94 -12.61
N CYS A 780 -14.58 -34.08 -11.67
CA CYS A 780 -15.39 -34.45 -10.49
C CYS A 780 -16.67 -35.24 -10.83
N MET A 781 -17.31 -34.97 -11.97
CA MET A 781 -18.50 -35.69 -12.42
C MET A 781 -18.20 -37.15 -12.78
N LYS A 782 -17.04 -37.42 -13.41
CA LYS A 782 -16.61 -38.78 -13.74
C LYS A 782 -16.23 -39.55 -12.47
N ASP A 783 -15.52 -38.88 -11.55
CA ASP A 783 -15.16 -39.45 -10.25
C ASP A 783 -16.41 -39.83 -9.45
N PHE A 784 -17.41 -38.93 -9.42
CA PHE A 784 -18.68 -39.19 -8.75
C PHE A 784 -19.37 -40.46 -9.28
N VAL A 785 -19.50 -40.61 -10.61
CA VAL A 785 -20.14 -41.81 -11.20
C VAL A 785 -19.37 -43.08 -10.83
N LYS A 786 -18.03 -43.01 -10.82
CA LYS A 786 -17.16 -44.13 -10.43
C LYS A 786 -17.34 -44.49 -8.95
N GLU A 787 -17.36 -43.52 -8.05
CA GLU A 787 -17.56 -43.75 -6.62
C GLU A 787 -19.01 -44.19 -6.30
N TRP A 788 -20.00 -43.71 -7.04
CA TRP A 788 -21.38 -44.20 -6.93
C TRP A 788 -21.48 -45.69 -7.28
N ALA A 789 -20.83 -46.11 -8.37
CA ALA A 789 -20.81 -47.52 -8.77
C ALA A 789 -20.27 -48.43 -7.65
N ARG A 790 -19.27 -47.96 -6.89
CA ARG A 790 -18.66 -48.68 -5.76
C ARG A 790 -19.55 -48.89 -4.54
N VAL A 791 -20.66 -48.17 -4.41
CA VAL A 791 -21.61 -48.31 -3.27
C VAL A 791 -23.00 -48.77 -3.73
N SER A 792 -23.25 -48.72 -5.05
CA SER A 792 -24.54 -49.01 -5.66
C SER A 792 -25.12 -50.39 -5.28
N LYS A 793 -24.29 -51.44 -5.21
CA LYS A 793 -24.73 -52.82 -4.90
C LYS A 793 -25.32 -52.93 -3.49
N MET A 794 -24.64 -52.36 -2.48
CA MET A 794 -25.11 -52.39 -1.09
C MET A 794 -26.35 -51.52 -0.88
N VAL A 795 -26.44 -50.37 -1.56
CA VAL A 795 -27.64 -49.52 -1.53
C VAL A 795 -28.85 -50.26 -2.09
N VAL A 796 -28.69 -51.08 -3.14
CA VAL A 796 -29.78 -51.92 -3.68
C VAL A 796 -30.24 -52.96 -2.66
N ILE A 797 -29.32 -53.67 -2.01
CA ILE A 797 -29.68 -54.68 -0.99
C ILE A 797 -30.45 -54.03 0.17
N ALA A 798 -29.96 -52.92 0.72
CA ALA A 798 -30.63 -52.21 1.80
C ALA A 798 -32.02 -51.72 1.42
N ARG A 799 -32.19 -51.18 0.20
CA ARG A 799 -33.50 -50.76 -0.33
C ARG A 799 -34.47 -51.93 -0.42
N GLU A 800 -34.05 -53.05 -1.03
CA GLU A 800 -34.91 -54.22 -1.22
C GLU A 800 -35.38 -54.79 0.13
N VAL A 801 -34.47 -54.95 1.10
CA VAL A 801 -34.82 -55.38 2.47
C VAL A 801 -35.81 -54.41 3.12
N GLY A 802 -35.59 -53.10 2.99
CA GLY A 802 -36.50 -52.08 3.51
C GLY A 802 -37.90 -52.15 2.88
N GLN A 803 -37.99 -52.54 1.61
CA GLN A 803 -39.25 -52.71 0.87
C GLN A 803 -39.94 -54.05 1.16
N MET A 804 -39.20 -55.12 1.48
CA MET A 804 -39.77 -56.46 1.74
C MET A 804 -40.80 -56.46 2.87
N SER A 805 -40.58 -55.64 3.91
CA SER A 805 -41.53 -55.47 5.03
C SER A 805 -42.91 -54.98 4.57
N LYS A 806 -42.95 -54.05 3.61
CA LYS A 806 -44.19 -53.41 3.10
C LYS A 806 -44.81 -54.13 1.91
N GLY A 807 -43.98 -54.66 0.99
CA GLY A 807 -44.43 -55.19 -0.30
C GLY A 807 -44.88 -56.66 -0.27
N LYS A 808 -44.21 -57.52 0.51
CA LYS A 808 -44.45 -58.98 0.52
C LYS A 808 -45.18 -59.51 1.77
N LYS A 809 -45.67 -58.62 2.64
CA LYS A 809 -46.31 -58.97 3.93
C LYS A 809 -45.41 -59.82 4.85
N TRP A 810 -44.10 -59.54 4.89
CA TRP A 810 -43.18 -60.13 5.87
C TRP A 810 -42.87 -59.09 6.97
N PRO A 811 -43.75 -58.92 7.97
CA PRO A 811 -43.64 -57.82 8.94
C PRO A 811 -42.39 -57.91 9.84
N ASP A 812 -41.84 -59.11 10.00
CA ASP A 812 -40.74 -59.36 10.94
C ASP A 812 -39.36 -59.00 10.35
N ILE A 813 -39.28 -58.75 9.03
CA ILE A 813 -38.03 -58.38 8.37
C ILE A 813 -37.71 -56.92 8.70
N ARG A 814 -36.53 -56.72 9.30
CA ARG A 814 -36.10 -55.40 9.78
C ARG A 814 -34.66 -55.17 9.41
N LEU A 815 -34.39 -54.04 8.75
CA LEU A 815 -33.03 -53.55 8.52
C LEU A 815 -32.45 -53.09 9.86
N LEU A 816 -31.31 -53.66 10.26
CA LEU A 816 -30.69 -53.42 11.57
C LEU A 816 -29.52 -52.46 11.47
N SER A 817 -28.63 -52.66 10.51
CA SER A 817 -27.48 -51.79 10.28
C SER A 817 -27.15 -51.69 8.80
N PHE A 818 -26.67 -50.51 8.39
CA PHE A 818 -26.28 -50.22 7.02
C PHE A 818 -25.16 -49.18 7.03
N ASP A 819 -24.01 -49.54 6.46
CA ASP A 819 -22.78 -48.71 6.47
C ASP A 819 -22.16 -48.53 5.06
N LEU A 820 -22.96 -48.73 4.00
CA LEU A 820 -22.57 -48.74 2.57
C LEU A 820 -21.63 -49.88 2.13
N GLN A 821 -21.04 -50.65 3.06
CA GLN A 821 -20.21 -51.84 2.76
C GLN A 821 -20.87 -53.16 3.20
N THR A 822 -21.63 -53.07 4.27
CA THR A 822 -22.29 -54.14 5.01
C THR A 822 -23.76 -53.78 5.19
N VAL A 823 -24.63 -54.75 4.93
CA VAL A 823 -26.06 -54.66 5.21
C VAL A 823 -26.42 -55.76 6.19
N GLU A 824 -26.90 -55.40 7.37
CA GLU A 824 -27.37 -56.34 8.37
C GLU A 824 -28.87 -56.20 8.56
N PHE A 825 -29.57 -57.33 8.51
CA PHE A 825 -31.01 -57.33 8.73
C PHE A 825 -31.47 -58.62 9.41
N ALA A 826 -32.58 -58.52 10.14
CA ALA A 826 -33.29 -59.66 10.67
C ALA A 826 -34.15 -60.27 9.56
N TYR A 827 -33.94 -61.55 9.24
CA TYR A 827 -34.78 -62.25 8.26
C TYR A 827 -35.97 -62.96 8.91
N ALA A 828 -35.89 -63.31 10.20
CA ALA A 828 -36.99 -63.84 11.01
C ALA A 828 -36.71 -63.65 12.51
N GLU A 829 -37.69 -63.17 13.28
CA GLU A 829 -37.59 -62.95 14.74
C GLU A 829 -36.29 -62.23 15.18
N ASN A 830 -35.36 -62.98 15.79
CA ASN A 830 -34.04 -62.51 16.23
C ASN A 830 -32.86 -63.11 15.46
N TYR A 831 -33.14 -63.82 14.37
CA TYR A 831 -32.14 -64.35 13.46
C TYR A 831 -31.77 -63.30 12.41
N THR A 832 -30.48 -63.00 12.35
CA THR A 832 -29.93 -61.92 11.54
C THR A 832 -28.92 -62.46 10.54
N VAL A 833 -28.82 -61.79 9.40
CA VAL A 833 -27.79 -62.01 8.40
C VAL A 833 -27.11 -60.68 8.08
N SER A 834 -25.78 -60.67 8.08
CA SER A 834 -24.98 -59.54 7.59
C SER A 834 -24.36 -59.91 6.26
N ILE A 835 -24.61 -59.11 5.23
CA ILE A 835 -24.05 -59.26 3.88
C ILE A 835 -23.00 -58.17 3.70
N THR A 836 -21.74 -58.56 3.49
CA THR A 836 -20.62 -57.65 3.20
C THR A 836 -20.16 -57.85 1.77
N CYS A 837 -19.79 -56.80 1.04
CA CYS A 837 -19.22 -56.93 -0.30
C CYS A 837 -17.78 -56.41 -0.36
N GLU A 838 -16.85 -57.31 -0.67
CA GLU A 838 -15.40 -57.05 -0.67
C GLU A 838 -14.91 -56.45 -2.00
N ASP A 839 -15.53 -56.79 -3.13
CA ASP A 839 -15.22 -56.21 -4.44
C ASP A 839 -16.49 -55.78 -5.19
N GLN A 840 -16.77 -54.47 -5.16
CA GLN A 840 -17.94 -53.88 -5.81
C GLN A 840 -17.72 -53.51 -7.29
N LEU A 841 -16.48 -53.54 -7.80
CA LEU A 841 -16.14 -53.06 -9.15
C LEU A 841 -16.13 -54.16 -10.21
N SER A 842 -16.06 -55.43 -9.82
CA SER A 842 -16.04 -56.55 -10.78
C SER A 842 -17.36 -56.69 -11.55
N SER A 843 -17.24 -56.89 -12.87
CA SER A 843 -18.32 -57.15 -13.83
C SER A 843 -18.92 -58.56 -13.73
N THR A 844 -18.24 -59.49 -13.05
CA THR A 844 -18.67 -60.89 -12.89
C THR A 844 -19.55 -61.16 -11.66
N GLY A 845 -20.02 -60.11 -10.96
CA GLY A 845 -20.79 -60.24 -9.72
C GLY A 845 -19.86 -60.14 -8.52
N GLY A 846 -20.15 -59.21 -7.61
CA GLY A 846 -19.24 -58.91 -6.50
C GLY A 846 -19.05 -60.10 -5.56
N HIS A 847 -17.89 -60.17 -4.91
CA HIS A 847 -17.67 -61.15 -3.85
C HIS A 847 -18.49 -60.73 -2.62
N PHE A 848 -19.48 -61.56 -2.26
CA PHE A 848 -20.31 -61.37 -1.08
C PHE A 848 -19.87 -62.33 0.02
N VAL A 849 -19.81 -61.84 1.25
CA VAL A 849 -19.59 -62.63 2.46
C VAL A 849 -20.84 -62.51 3.32
N LEU A 850 -21.46 -63.64 3.66
CA LEU A 850 -22.60 -63.66 4.57
C LEU A 850 -22.11 -64.08 5.95
N ARG A 851 -22.65 -63.49 7.01
CA ARG A 851 -22.48 -63.99 8.38
C ARG A 851 -23.82 -64.06 9.07
N PHE A 852 -24.06 -65.16 9.75
CA PHE A 852 -25.32 -65.38 10.45
C PHE A 852 -25.13 -65.20 11.94
N ALA A 853 -26.08 -64.52 12.59
CA ALA A 853 -26.03 -64.29 14.02
C ALA A 853 -27.43 -64.32 14.62
N ARG A 854 -27.52 -64.44 15.95
CA ARG A 854 -28.76 -64.29 16.70
C ARG A 854 -28.60 -63.15 17.70
N ARG A 855 -29.48 -62.16 17.68
CA ARG A 855 -29.40 -60.99 18.57
C ARG A 855 -30.34 -61.11 19.77
N LYS A 856 -29.95 -60.52 20.91
CA LYS A 856 -30.85 -60.34 22.06
C LYS A 856 -31.95 -59.33 21.68
N LEU A 857 -33.23 -59.72 21.79
CA LEU A 857 -34.36 -58.84 21.51
C LEU A 857 -34.39 -57.68 22.54
N PRO A 858 -34.53 -56.41 22.12
CA PRO A 858 -34.79 -55.32 23.05
C PRO A 858 -36.12 -55.53 23.77
N ALA A 859 -36.18 -55.17 25.07
CA ALA A 859 -37.33 -55.39 25.96
C ALA A 859 -38.69 -54.84 25.47
N ALA A 860 -38.71 -53.99 24.45
CA ALA A 860 -39.90 -53.29 23.95
C ALA A 860 -40.87 -54.15 23.10
N LEU A 861 -40.54 -55.40 22.77
CA LEU A 861 -41.39 -56.30 21.95
C LEU A 861 -42.05 -57.44 22.74
N LYS A 862 -41.96 -57.45 24.08
CA LYS A 862 -42.54 -58.52 24.93
C LYS A 862 -44.05 -58.41 25.17
N ALA A 863 -44.76 -57.48 24.52
CA ALA A 863 -46.15 -57.15 24.88
C ALA A 863 -47.17 -57.43 23.75
N THR A 864 -47.28 -58.66 23.27
CA THR A 864 -48.47 -59.10 22.53
C THR A 864 -48.72 -60.60 22.69
N THR A 865 -48.90 -61.08 23.92
CA THR A 865 -49.75 -62.25 24.22
C THR A 865 -50.05 -62.28 25.72
N PRO A 866 -51.33 -62.36 26.15
CA PRO A 866 -51.66 -62.45 27.56
C PRO A 866 -51.42 -63.89 28.01
N SER A 867 -50.31 -64.13 28.71
CA SER A 867 -50.10 -65.39 29.42
C SER A 867 -50.92 -65.38 30.72
N ALA A 868 -51.79 -66.38 30.86
CA ALA A 868 -52.37 -66.75 32.12
C ALA A 868 -51.26 -67.25 33.08
N ARG A 869 -51.22 -66.59 34.24
CA ARG A 869 -50.53 -66.93 35.50
C ARG A 869 -49.67 -68.21 35.53
N GLY A 870 -48.38 -68.00 35.77
CA GLY A 870 -47.56 -68.87 36.62
C GLY A 870 -46.36 -69.54 35.95
N ALA A 871 -45.26 -68.80 35.75
CA ALA A 871 -43.90 -69.37 35.67
C ALA A 871 -42.85 -68.31 36.06
N PRO A 872 -41.69 -68.69 36.64
CA PRO A 872 -40.74 -67.75 37.22
C PRO A 872 -39.93 -66.95 36.17
N MET A 873 -39.53 -65.78 36.63
CA MET A 873 -38.61 -64.77 36.09
C MET A 873 -37.47 -65.31 35.18
N GLU A 874 -37.38 -64.76 33.97
CA GLU A 874 -36.47 -65.15 32.88
C GLU A 874 -34.98 -64.92 33.20
N GLU A 875 -34.17 -65.97 33.08
CA GLU A 875 -32.70 -65.93 33.08
C GLU A 875 -32.16 -65.21 31.82
N ASP A 876 -31.06 -64.47 31.99
CA ASP A 876 -30.23 -63.98 30.90
C ASP A 876 -29.87 -65.12 29.92
N ILE A 877 -30.20 -64.94 28.63
CA ILE A 877 -29.81 -65.87 27.57
C ILE A 877 -28.27 -66.04 27.61
N ARG A 878 -27.80 -67.27 27.88
CA ARG A 878 -26.38 -67.67 27.94
C ARG A 878 -25.73 -67.45 26.57
N GLU A 879 -24.42 -67.16 26.51
CA GLU A 879 -23.72 -66.93 25.22
C GLU A 879 -23.85 -68.11 24.24
N GLU A 880 -24.01 -69.33 24.77
CA GLU A 880 -24.26 -70.58 24.04
C GLU A 880 -25.56 -70.54 23.21
N ASP A 881 -26.53 -69.67 23.51
CA ASP A 881 -27.82 -69.55 22.80
C ASP A 881 -27.84 -68.51 21.66
N LEU A 882 -26.69 -67.88 21.37
CA LEU A 882 -26.53 -66.87 20.32
C LEU A 882 -26.14 -67.44 18.94
N PHE A 883 -25.89 -68.76 18.87
CA PHE A 883 -25.56 -69.44 17.62
C PHE A 883 -26.73 -69.39 16.63
N ASN A 884 -26.42 -69.11 15.35
CA ASN A 884 -27.38 -69.16 14.26
C ASN A 884 -27.10 -70.41 13.42
N PRO A 885 -27.99 -71.41 13.38
CA PRO A 885 -27.71 -72.68 12.71
C PRO A 885 -27.68 -72.58 11.17
N HIS A 886 -27.99 -71.42 10.59
CA HIS A 886 -27.74 -71.16 9.17
C HIS A 886 -26.27 -70.82 8.85
N ASP A 887 -25.43 -70.56 9.85
CA ASP A 887 -24.00 -70.25 9.66
C ASP A 887 -23.25 -71.41 8.99
N ASP A 888 -23.58 -72.66 9.37
CA ASP A 888 -23.00 -73.86 8.76
C ASP A 888 -23.35 -74.01 7.27
N ALA A 889 -24.43 -73.37 6.81
CA ALA A 889 -24.91 -73.43 5.43
C ALA A 889 -24.50 -72.20 4.59
N GLU A 890 -23.65 -71.31 5.14
CA GLU A 890 -23.22 -70.06 4.51
C GLU A 890 -22.71 -70.22 3.07
N PRO A 891 -21.86 -71.21 2.72
CA PRO A 891 -21.33 -71.34 1.37
C PRO A 891 -22.44 -71.52 0.31
N PHE A 892 -23.48 -72.30 0.65
CA PHE A 892 -24.61 -72.55 -0.26
C PHE A 892 -25.50 -71.33 -0.44
N PHE A 893 -25.59 -70.46 0.57
CA PHE A 893 -26.34 -69.21 0.49
C PHE A 893 -25.55 -68.11 -0.23
N ARG A 894 -24.22 -68.12 -0.12
CA ARG A 894 -23.32 -67.21 -0.84
C ARG A 894 -23.46 -67.34 -2.35
N ASP A 895 -23.45 -68.56 -2.85
CA ASP A 895 -23.55 -68.85 -4.29
C ASP A 895 -24.83 -68.31 -4.92
N MET A 896 -25.92 -68.15 -4.15
CA MET A 896 -27.18 -67.62 -4.67
C MET A 896 -27.11 -66.13 -5.03
N LEU A 897 -26.27 -65.37 -4.34
CA LEU A 897 -26.03 -63.96 -4.66
C LEU A 897 -25.03 -63.79 -5.81
N GLN A 898 -24.20 -64.81 -6.08
CA GLN A 898 -23.19 -64.81 -7.13
C GLN A 898 -23.70 -65.40 -8.48
N GLN A 899 -24.42 -66.53 -8.46
CA GLN A 899 -24.89 -67.26 -9.65
C GLN A 899 -26.07 -66.60 -10.39
N GLY A 900 -26.68 -65.55 -9.83
CA GLY A 900 -27.77 -64.80 -10.47
C GLY A 900 -27.37 -64.00 -11.71
N ASN A 901 -26.11 -64.13 -12.17
CA ASN A 901 -25.52 -63.32 -13.24
C ASN A 901 -25.36 -64.03 -14.59
N ASP A 902 -25.68 -65.33 -14.71
CA ASP A 902 -25.47 -66.06 -15.97
C ASP A 902 -26.72 -66.14 -16.85
N ARG A 903 -26.56 -65.54 -18.04
CA ARG A 903 -27.37 -65.63 -19.26
C ARG A 903 -28.65 -64.77 -19.29
N GLN A 904 -28.48 -63.58 -19.89
CA GLN A 904 -29.47 -62.60 -20.37
C GLN A 904 -29.87 -61.47 -19.38
N GLY A 905 -29.22 -60.31 -19.56
CA GLY A 905 -29.88 -58.99 -19.50
C GLY A 905 -30.22 -58.41 -18.12
N HIS A 906 -29.45 -57.40 -17.72
CA HIS A 906 -29.83 -56.27 -16.85
C HIS A 906 -30.68 -56.57 -15.60
N GLY A 907 -29.97 -56.64 -14.47
CA GLY A 907 -30.53 -56.56 -13.12
C GLY A 907 -31.18 -57.86 -12.69
N ARG A 908 -30.81 -58.40 -11.53
CA ARG A 908 -31.72 -59.10 -10.61
C ARG A 908 -31.05 -59.46 -9.26
N LEU A 909 -30.07 -58.68 -8.78
CA LEU A 909 -29.60 -58.77 -7.38
C LEU A 909 -30.80 -58.74 -6.42
N ALA A 910 -31.81 -57.92 -6.74
CA ALA A 910 -33.08 -57.88 -6.05
C ALA A 910 -33.78 -59.27 -6.01
N PRO A 911 -34.20 -59.92 -7.11
CA PRO A 911 -34.77 -61.27 -7.05
C PRO A 911 -33.89 -62.36 -6.42
N SER A 912 -32.57 -62.33 -6.59
CA SER A 912 -31.67 -63.26 -5.90
C SER A 912 -31.73 -63.07 -4.38
N LEU A 913 -31.76 -61.83 -3.89
CA LEU A 913 -31.94 -61.50 -2.48
C LEU A 913 -33.33 -61.93 -1.98
N HIS A 914 -34.39 -61.71 -2.76
CA HIS A 914 -35.75 -62.21 -2.42
C HIS A 914 -35.78 -63.72 -2.24
N ARG A 915 -35.05 -64.47 -3.10
CA ARG A 915 -34.95 -65.92 -3.03
C ARG A 915 -34.15 -66.38 -1.81
N LEU A 916 -33.03 -65.71 -1.51
CA LEU A 916 -32.22 -65.97 -0.32
C LEU A 916 -33.06 -65.82 0.95
N VAL A 917 -33.77 -64.70 1.10
CA VAL A 917 -34.60 -64.42 2.29
C VAL A 917 -35.76 -65.40 2.41
N ALA A 918 -36.39 -65.79 1.30
CA ALA A 918 -37.45 -66.82 1.31
C ALA A 918 -36.91 -68.15 1.82
N LEU A 919 -35.78 -68.62 1.30
CA LEU A 919 -35.17 -69.88 1.72
C LEU A 919 -34.78 -69.86 3.19
N LEU A 920 -34.10 -68.81 3.66
CA LEU A 920 -33.73 -68.67 5.08
C LEU A 920 -34.95 -68.75 6.01
N ARG A 921 -36.10 -68.23 5.60
CA ARG A 921 -37.34 -68.31 6.39
C ARG A 921 -37.99 -69.69 6.34
N GLU A 922 -37.94 -70.37 5.19
CA GLU A 922 -38.53 -71.69 5.00
C GLU A 922 -37.69 -72.80 5.63
N THR A 923 -36.37 -72.64 5.72
CA THR A 923 -35.46 -73.60 6.37
C THR A 923 -35.32 -73.40 7.87
N LEU A 924 -35.64 -72.21 8.39
CA LEU A 924 -35.51 -71.89 9.82
C LEU A 924 -36.16 -72.94 10.75
N PRO A 925 -37.40 -73.41 10.52
CA PRO A 925 -38.01 -74.41 11.39
C PRO A 925 -37.26 -75.76 11.42
N ILE A 926 -36.56 -76.10 10.33
CA ILE A 926 -35.75 -77.32 10.23
C ILE A 926 -34.50 -77.17 11.08
N VAL A 927 -33.70 -76.12 10.80
CA VAL A 927 -32.39 -75.93 11.43
C VAL A 927 -32.49 -75.65 12.93
N VAL A 928 -33.53 -74.94 13.37
CA VAL A 928 -33.78 -74.68 14.79
C VAL A 928 -34.11 -75.97 15.53
N GLU A 929 -34.85 -76.89 14.91
CA GLU A 929 -35.16 -78.17 15.56
C GLU A 929 -33.99 -79.15 15.51
N LEU A 930 -33.21 -79.16 14.44
CA LEU A 930 -31.98 -79.97 14.36
C LEU A 930 -30.96 -79.56 15.42
N GLU A 931 -30.77 -78.25 15.62
CA GLU A 931 -29.89 -77.72 16.67
C GLU A 931 -30.45 -78.03 18.07
N ALA A 932 -31.77 -77.97 18.26
CA ALA A 932 -32.39 -78.36 19.53
C ALA A 932 -32.19 -79.85 19.84
N ILE A 933 -32.33 -80.72 18.83
CA ILE A 933 -32.06 -82.16 18.94
C ILE A 933 -30.59 -82.42 19.30
N ARG A 934 -29.66 -81.79 18.58
CA ARG A 934 -28.22 -81.91 18.84
C ARG A 934 -27.88 -81.54 20.29
N ARG A 935 -28.36 -80.39 20.76
CA ARG A 935 -28.12 -79.92 22.15
C ARG A 935 -28.74 -80.83 23.21
N ASP A 936 -29.94 -81.33 22.98
CA ASP A 936 -30.60 -82.25 23.91
C ASP A 936 -29.84 -83.58 24.03
N GLU A 937 -29.29 -84.07 22.93
CA GLU A 937 -28.51 -85.31 22.92
C GLU A 937 -27.09 -85.10 23.47
N GLU A 938 -26.45 -83.96 23.21
CA GLU A 938 -25.19 -83.55 23.86
C GLU A 938 -25.35 -83.52 25.40
N LYS A 939 -26.46 -82.95 25.92
CA LYS A 939 -26.78 -82.98 27.37
C LYS A 939 -26.95 -84.40 27.92
N LYS A 940 -27.35 -85.36 27.08
CA LYS A 940 -27.52 -86.79 27.44
C LYS A 940 -26.26 -87.62 27.15
N ASN A 941 -25.12 -87.00 26.79
CA ASN A 941 -23.87 -87.66 26.39
C ASN A 941 -24.02 -88.62 25.19
N ARG A 942 -24.93 -88.32 24.25
CA ARG A 942 -25.08 -89.07 22.99
C ARG A 942 -24.52 -88.24 21.83
N VAL A 943 -23.76 -88.88 20.95
CA VAL A 943 -23.14 -88.21 19.80
C VAL A 943 -24.16 -88.16 18.66
N VAL A 944 -24.59 -86.97 18.28
CA VAL A 944 -25.42 -86.69 17.11
C VAL A 944 -24.86 -85.45 16.42
N ASP A 945 -24.64 -85.54 15.12
CA ASP A 945 -24.07 -84.45 14.32
C ASP A 945 -25.06 -83.95 13.27
N THR A 946 -25.01 -82.66 12.95
CA THR A 946 -25.90 -82.01 11.99
C THR A 946 -25.10 -81.20 11.00
N PHE A 947 -25.29 -81.42 9.70
CA PHE A 947 -24.63 -80.62 8.68
C PHE A 947 -25.50 -80.40 7.43
N PRO A 948 -25.34 -79.26 6.74
CA PRO A 948 -26.05 -78.97 5.50
C PRO A 948 -25.41 -79.67 4.29
N LYS A 949 -26.25 -80.21 3.41
CA LYS A 949 -25.88 -80.76 2.09
C LYS A 949 -26.16 -79.76 0.95
N ALA A 950 -27.10 -78.85 1.16
CA ALA A 950 -27.45 -77.74 0.27
C ALA A 950 -28.27 -76.69 1.04
N ALA A 951 -28.53 -75.53 0.47
CA ALA A 951 -29.29 -74.41 1.09
C ALA A 951 -30.70 -74.77 1.63
N GLY A 952 -31.27 -75.92 1.24
CA GLY A 952 -32.53 -76.45 1.76
C GLY A 952 -32.49 -77.94 2.07
N TRP A 953 -31.30 -78.52 2.26
CA TRP A 953 -31.12 -79.94 2.55
C TRP A 953 -30.14 -80.11 3.72
N TYR A 954 -30.62 -80.65 4.83
CA TYR A 954 -29.87 -80.86 6.05
C TYR A 954 -29.86 -82.34 6.41
N ARG A 955 -28.78 -82.80 7.05
CA ARG A 955 -28.62 -84.19 7.49
C ARG A 955 -28.36 -84.23 8.99
N LEU A 956 -29.06 -85.12 9.67
CA LEU A 956 -28.83 -85.53 11.05
C LEU A 956 -28.15 -86.89 11.04
N LEU A 957 -26.92 -86.98 11.52
CA LEU A 957 -26.12 -88.21 11.56
C LEU A 957 -26.05 -88.72 13.01
N TYR A 958 -26.38 -90.00 13.20
CA TYR A 958 -26.29 -90.63 14.52
C TYR A 958 -24.85 -91.10 14.80
N GLY A 959 -24.46 -91.18 16.08
CA GLY A 959 -23.08 -91.40 16.52
C GLY A 959 -22.42 -92.72 16.10
N ASP A 960 -23.16 -93.66 15.51
CA ASP A 960 -22.60 -94.87 14.90
C ASP A 960 -22.07 -94.64 13.46
N LEU A 961 -22.27 -93.43 12.91
CA LEU A 961 -21.96 -93.01 11.54
C LEU A 961 -22.62 -93.87 10.45
N ARG A 962 -23.52 -94.79 10.82
CA ARG A 962 -24.17 -95.73 9.91
C ARG A 962 -25.59 -95.29 9.57
N HIS A 963 -26.27 -94.57 10.46
CA HIS A 963 -27.66 -94.16 10.23
C HIS A 963 -27.78 -92.64 10.18
N ALA A 964 -28.63 -92.13 9.29
CA ALA A 964 -28.90 -90.70 9.16
C ALA A 964 -30.34 -90.39 8.80
N LEU A 965 -30.81 -89.19 9.15
CA LEU A 965 -32.07 -88.61 8.67
C LEU A 965 -31.79 -87.40 7.79
N ASP A 966 -32.39 -87.37 6.61
CA ASP A 966 -32.31 -86.25 5.67
C ASP A 966 -33.58 -85.40 5.75
N PHE A 967 -33.38 -84.09 5.93
CA PHE A 967 -34.43 -83.07 5.94
C PHE A 967 -34.30 -82.21 4.70
N ARG A 968 -35.29 -82.28 3.80
CA ARG A 968 -35.25 -81.57 2.52
C ARG A 968 -36.47 -80.68 2.33
N LEU A 969 -36.23 -79.39 2.09
CA LEU A 969 -37.23 -78.43 1.67
C LEU A 969 -37.61 -78.70 0.19
N MET A 970 -38.90 -78.86 -0.05
CA MET A 970 -39.53 -79.03 -1.36
C MET A 970 -40.36 -77.79 -1.72
N THR A 971 -40.83 -77.74 -2.97
CA THR A 971 -41.72 -76.66 -3.44
C THR A 971 -43.00 -76.59 -2.60
N ASN A 972 -43.49 -75.35 -2.41
CA ASN A 972 -44.67 -75.01 -1.61
C ASN A 972 -44.53 -75.29 -0.10
N GLN A 973 -43.36 -74.99 0.49
CA GLN A 973 -43.14 -75.08 1.95
C GLN A 973 -43.35 -76.49 2.54
N ARG A 974 -43.18 -77.52 1.70
CA ARG A 974 -43.24 -78.92 2.12
C ARG A 974 -41.85 -79.39 2.48
N ILE A 975 -41.74 -80.19 3.53
CA ILE A 975 -40.49 -80.69 4.06
C ILE A 975 -40.56 -82.21 4.12
N ALA A 976 -39.62 -82.86 3.47
CA ALA A 976 -39.44 -84.30 3.50
C ALA A 976 -38.44 -84.66 4.60
N ILE A 977 -38.84 -85.53 5.53
CA ILE A 977 -37.99 -86.17 6.53
C ILE A 977 -37.83 -87.62 6.07
N LEU A 978 -36.61 -88.01 5.72
CA LEU A 978 -36.31 -89.24 5.02
C LEU A 978 -35.20 -90.00 5.72
N ASP A 979 -35.17 -91.31 5.52
CA ASP A 979 -33.99 -92.10 5.85
C ASP A 979 -32.85 -91.74 4.89
N GLY A 980 -31.72 -91.30 5.45
CA GLY A 980 -30.56 -90.82 4.71
C GLY A 980 -29.80 -91.89 3.93
N SER A 981 -30.11 -93.18 4.14
CA SER A 981 -29.62 -94.31 3.34
C SER A 981 -30.26 -94.40 1.95
N HIS A 982 -31.45 -93.80 1.76
CA HIS A 982 -32.18 -93.82 0.50
C HIS A 982 -31.88 -92.57 -0.34
N SER A 983 -31.38 -92.77 -1.57
CA SER A 983 -31.27 -91.68 -2.55
C SER A 983 -32.66 -91.33 -3.11
N LEU A 984 -33.02 -90.05 -3.06
CA LEU A 984 -34.22 -89.51 -3.72
C LEU A 984 -34.12 -89.46 -5.25
N TYR A 985 -32.92 -89.70 -5.79
CA TYR A 985 -32.69 -89.80 -7.22
C TYR A 985 -32.72 -91.28 -7.59
N PRO A 986 -33.65 -91.74 -8.44
CA PRO A 986 -33.61 -93.08 -8.98
C PRO A 986 -32.24 -93.30 -9.62
N ALA A 987 -31.59 -94.44 -9.36
CA ALA A 987 -30.45 -94.86 -10.17
C ALA A 987 -30.96 -94.93 -11.62
N SER A 988 -30.58 -93.95 -12.44
CA SER A 988 -30.96 -93.92 -13.85
C SER A 988 -30.35 -95.14 -14.54
N SER A 989 -31.20 -96.09 -14.94
CA SER A 989 -30.85 -97.08 -15.96
C SER A 989 -30.24 -96.36 -17.18
N PRO A 990 -29.19 -96.94 -17.80
CA PRO A 990 -28.46 -96.27 -18.86
C PRO A 990 -29.25 -96.35 -20.17
N LEU A 991 -29.83 -95.24 -20.61
CA LEU A 991 -30.32 -95.06 -21.98
C LEU A 991 -29.76 -93.76 -22.57
N SER A 992 -28.63 -93.94 -23.24
CA SER A 992 -28.21 -93.36 -24.51
C SER A 992 -28.40 -91.86 -24.78
N SER A 993 -27.27 -91.13 -24.89
CA SER A 993 -26.73 -90.78 -26.22
C SER A 993 -25.25 -90.33 -26.18
N SER A 994 -24.40 -91.12 -26.85
CA SER A 994 -23.01 -90.85 -27.33
C SER A 994 -21.91 -90.53 -26.30
N SER A 995 -20.68 -91.07 -26.36
CA SER A 995 -20.04 -92.14 -27.11
C SER A 995 -18.66 -92.37 -26.47
N LYS A 996 -18.40 -93.56 -25.90
CA LYS A 996 -17.10 -94.26 -25.77
C LYS A 996 -17.20 -95.38 -24.71
N PRO A 997 -16.67 -96.59 -24.98
CA PRO A 997 -16.75 -97.70 -24.03
C PRO A 997 -15.60 -97.63 -22.99
N PRO A 998 -15.83 -98.06 -21.73
CA PRO A 998 -14.75 -98.50 -20.85
C PRO A 998 -14.73 -100.03 -20.67
N LEU A 999 -13.52 -100.55 -20.53
CA LEU A 999 -13.18 -101.96 -20.31
C LEU A 999 -13.77 -102.56 -19.01
N PRO A 1000 -13.97 -103.89 -18.93
CA PRO A 1000 -14.43 -104.56 -17.72
C PRO A 1000 -13.27 -104.76 -16.74
N THR A 1001 -13.43 -104.32 -15.49
CA THR A 1001 -12.61 -104.82 -14.37
C THR A 1001 -13.52 -105.35 -13.26
N SER A 1002 -13.13 -106.53 -12.80
CA SER A 1002 -13.82 -107.46 -11.93
C SER A 1002 -14.06 -106.92 -10.52
N THR A 1003 -15.32 -106.95 -10.09
CA THR A 1003 -15.72 -106.92 -8.68
C THR A 1003 -15.19 -108.16 -7.94
N SER A 1004 -14.42 -107.93 -6.87
CA SER A 1004 -14.25 -108.90 -5.78
C SER A 1004 -15.21 -108.51 -4.63
N PRO A 1005 -15.77 -109.49 -3.89
CA PRO A 1005 -16.87 -109.24 -2.95
C PRO A 1005 -16.33 -108.88 -1.56
N ARG A 1006 -15.88 -107.64 -1.33
CA ARG A 1006 -15.56 -107.14 0.04
C ARG A 1006 -15.91 -105.68 0.37
N ASP A 1007 -16.43 -104.86 -0.56
CA ASP A 1007 -16.67 -103.43 -0.31
C ASP A 1007 -18.16 -103.03 -0.18
N VAL A 1008 -18.95 -103.74 0.63
CA VAL A 1008 -20.37 -103.38 0.91
C VAL A 1008 -20.55 -102.59 2.23
N SER A 1009 -19.46 -102.06 2.80
CA SER A 1009 -19.51 -101.38 4.11
C SER A 1009 -18.95 -99.95 4.09
N GLN A 1010 -19.37 -99.12 3.14
CA GLN A 1010 -19.09 -97.66 3.15
C GLN A 1010 -20.32 -96.77 2.84
N GLY A 1011 -21.54 -97.31 2.87
CA GLY A 1011 -22.79 -96.54 2.74
C GLY A 1011 -23.57 -96.45 4.05
N LEU A 1012 -24.43 -95.43 4.17
CA LEU A 1012 -25.42 -95.35 5.25
C LEU A 1012 -26.34 -96.59 5.20
N GLN A 1013 -26.58 -97.21 6.34
CA GLN A 1013 -27.50 -98.33 6.52
C GLN A 1013 -28.93 -97.81 6.78
N PRO A 1014 -29.96 -98.54 6.31
CA PRO A 1014 -31.36 -98.17 6.56
C PRO A 1014 -31.69 -98.29 8.05
N ILE A 1015 -32.46 -97.32 8.56
CA ILE A 1015 -32.89 -97.30 9.95
C ILE A 1015 -33.84 -98.49 10.19
N PRO A 1016 -33.56 -99.37 11.17
CA PRO A 1016 -34.42 -100.51 11.46
C PRO A 1016 -35.85 -100.05 11.80
N GLN A 1017 -36.86 -100.75 11.25
CA GLN A 1017 -38.29 -100.49 11.52
C GLN A 1017 -38.77 -99.05 11.20
N PHE A 1018 -38.05 -98.29 10.37
CA PHE A 1018 -38.34 -96.88 10.13
C PHE A 1018 -39.77 -96.60 9.60
N SER A 1019 -40.27 -97.46 8.72
CA SER A 1019 -41.64 -97.33 8.17
C SER A 1019 -42.71 -97.50 9.27
N GLU A 1020 -42.47 -98.35 10.26
CA GLU A 1020 -43.35 -98.56 11.42
C GLU A 1020 -43.29 -97.36 12.37
N ILE A 1021 -42.09 -96.85 12.66
CA ILE A 1021 -41.86 -95.64 13.45
C ILE A 1021 -42.65 -94.45 12.86
N ILE A 1022 -42.58 -94.25 11.55
CA ILE A 1022 -43.32 -93.18 10.87
C ILE A 1022 -44.83 -93.40 10.99
N ALA A 1023 -45.30 -94.64 10.82
CA ALA A 1023 -46.73 -94.96 10.94
C ALA A 1023 -47.27 -94.60 12.33
N GLU A 1024 -46.52 -94.95 13.38
CA GLU A 1024 -46.88 -94.66 14.77
C GLU A 1024 -46.85 -93.16 15.08
N VAL A 1025 -45.76 -92.47 14.70
CA VAL A 1025 -45.61 -91.03 14.96
C VAL A 1025 -46.68 -90.22 14.21
N VAL A 1026 -46.99 -90.56 12.96
CA VAL A 1026 -48.04 -89.88 12.19
C VAL A 1026 -49.42 -90.16 12.78
N LYS A 1027 -49.72 -91.40 13.19
CA LYS A 1027 -50.99 -91.76 13.85
C LYS A 1027 -51.15 -91.04 15.19
N TYR A 1028 -50.09 -90.97 15.98
CA TYR A 1028 -50.07 -90.24 17.26
C TYR A 1028 -50.24 -88.73 17.05
N GLY A 1029 -49.55 -88.14 16.08
CA GLY A 1029 -49.67 -86.71 15.76
C GLY A 1029 -51.05 -86.31 15.23
N LEU A 1030 -51.73 -87.20 14.50
CA LEU A 1030 -53.11 -86.97 14.02
C LEU A 1030 -54.15 -87.08 15.15
N THR A 1031 -53.95 -88.01 16.09
CA THR A 1031 -54.90 -88.24 17.21
C THR A 1031 -54.81 -87.19 18.30
N THR A 1032 -53.62 -86.65 18.55
CA THR A 1032 -53.37 -85.55 19.50
C THR A 1032 -53.72 -84.16 18.95
N GLY A 1033 -54.14 -84.07 17.68
CA GLY A 1033 -54.42 -82.80 16.99
C GLY A 1033 -53.17 -81.97 16.71
N GLU A 1034 -51.98 -82.54 16.92
CA GLU A 1034 -50.70 -81.87 16.76
C GLU A 1034 -50.33 -81.63 15.30
N VAL A 1035 -50.91 -82.42 14.38
CA VAL A 1035 -50.74 -82.25 12.94
C VAL A 1035 -52.07 -82.28 12.20
N ARG A 1036 -52.22 -81.42 11.19
CA ARG A 1036 -53.49 -81.26 10.45
C ARG A 1036 -53.66 -82.35 9.37
N PRO A 1037 -54.85 -82.99 9.27
CA PRO A 1037 -55.15 -83.92 8.19
C PRO A 1037 -55.10 -83.21 6.83
N GLY A 1038 -54.50 -83.85 5.81
CA GLY A 1038 -54.34 -83.30 4.46
C GLY A 1038 -53.03 -82.53 4.19
N LYS A 1039 -52.21 -82.29 5.21
CA LYS A 1039 -50.88 -81.63 5.08
C LYS A 1039 -49.69 -82.55 5.39
N ILE A 1040 -49.94 -83.85 5.51
CA ILE A 1040 -48.92 -84.88 5.73
C ILE A 1040 -49.13 -85.98 4.68
N ALA A 1041 -48.05 -86.46 4.08
CA ALA A 1041 -48.04 -87.63 3.23
C ALA A 1041 -46.93 -88.58 3.70
N ARG A 1042 -47.29 -89.84 3.98
CA ARG A 1042 -46.32 -90.90 4.25
C ARG A 1042 -45.73 -91.40 2.93
N ILE A 1043 -44.44 -91.65 2.91
CA ILE A 1043 -43.69 -92.25 1.80
C ILE A 1043 -42.99 -93.50 2.34
N ASP A 1044 -42.67 -94.47 1.48
CA ASP A 1044 -41.97 -95.70 1.88
C ASP A 1044 -40.66 -95.46 2.62
N SER A 1045 -39.95 -94.37 2.27
CA SER A 1045 -38.67 -93.97 2.84
C SER A 1045 -38.74 -92.78 3.81
N GLY A 1046 -39.95 -92.32 4.21
CA GLY A 1046 -40.06 -91.13 5.05
C GLY A 1046 -41.46 -90.53 5.21
N VAL A 1047 -41.50 -89.26 5.60
CA VAL A 1047 -42.72 -88.47 5.71
C VAL A 1047 -42.52 -87.09 5.08
N VAL A 1048 -43.51 -86.62 4.33
CA VAL A 1048 -43.59 -85.25 3.83
C VAL A 1048 -44.63 -84.49 4.63
N CYS A 1049 -44.25 -83.34 5.17
CA CYS A 1049 -45.11 -82.52 6.01
C CYS A 1049 -44.97 -81.04 5.69
N ASP A 1050 -45.90 -80.21 6.17
CA ASP A 1050 -45.81 -78.76 6.09
C ASP A 1050 -44.84 -78.20 7.15
N CYS A 1051 -44.25 -77.02 6.93
CA CYS A 1051 -43.26 -76.38 7.82
C CYS A 1051 -43.70 -76.28 9.28
N THR A 1052 -45.00 -76.10 9.53
CA THR A 1052 -45.56 -75.99 10.89
C THR A 1052 -45.52 -77.29 11.68
N ALA A 1053 -45.46 -78.44 10.99
CA ALA A 1053 -45.48 -79.77 11.59
C ALA A 1053 -44.08 -80.34 11.85
N VAL A 1054 -43.06 -79.81 11.16
CA VAL A 1054 -41.69 -80.35 11.19
C VAL A 1054 -41.12 -80.41 12.58
N ARG A 1055 -41.31 -79.37 13.40
CA ARG A 1055 -40.77 -79.33 14.76
C ARG A 1055 -41.19 -80.55 15.59
N LYS A 1056 -42.48 -80.86 15.58
CA LYS A 1056 -43.05 -81.96 16.36
C LYS A 1056 -42.71 -83.33 15.76
N LEU A 1057 -42.83 -83.45 14.43
CA LEU A 1057 -42.57 -84.70 13.72
C LEU A 1057 -41.09 -85.09 13.77
N ALA A 1058 -40.18 -84.14 13.56
CA ALA A 1058 -38.74 -84.38 13.63
C ALA A 1058 -38.32 -84.91 15.00
N ARG A 1059 -38.79 -84.28 16.08
CA ARG A 1059 -38.49 -84.70 17.45
C ARG A 1059 -39.05 -86.08 17.81
N ALA A 1060 -40.31 -86.33 17.44
CA ALA A 1060 -40.96 -87.61 17.69
C ALA A 1060 -40.30 -88.75 16.90
N ILE A 1061 -39.94 -88.52 15.63
CA ILE A 1061 -39.18 -89.49 14.82
C ILE A 1061 -37.81 -89.72 15.45
N HIS A 1062 -37.09 -88.66 15.79
CA HIS A 1062 -35.77 -88.76 16.42
C HIS A 1062 -35.79 -89.59 17.71
N MET A 1063 -36.70 -89.30 18.64
CA MET A 1063 -36.81 -90.06 19.90
C MET A 1063 -37.00 -91.56 19.68
N ARG A 1064 -37.88 -91.94 18.74
CA ARG A 1064 -38.14 -93.35 18.41
C ARG A 1064 -36.96 -94.01 17.72
N VAL A 1065 -36.31 -93.30 16.79
CA VAL A 1065 -35.10 -93.81 16.11
C VAL A 1065 -33.99 -94.04 17.13
N VAL A 1066 -33.78 -93.13 18.07
CA VAL A 1066 -32.80 -93.26 19.15
C VAL A 1066 -33.11 -94.43 20.09
N GLU A 1067 -34.39 -94.69 20.42
CA GLU A 1067 -34.81 -95.87 21.19
C GLU A 1067 -34.47 -97.18 20.47
N VAL A 1068 -34.77 -97.26 19.17
CA VAL A 1068 -34.50 -98.46 18.34
C VAL A 1068 -33.01 -98.71 18.17
N LEU A 1069 -32.22 -97.66 17.92
CA LEU A 1069 -30.77 -97.78 17.77
C LEU A 1069 -30.08 -98.12 19.11
N ALA A 1070 -30.57 -97.60 20.24
CA ALA A 1070 -30.07 -97.96 21.57
C ALA A 1070 -30.36 -99.43 21.94
N ALA A 1071 -31.54 -99.95 21.57
CA ALA A 1071 -31.91 -101.35 21.77
C ALA A 1071 -31.05 -102.31 20.93
N GLY A 1072 -30.65 -101.90 19.72
CA GLY A 1072 -29.75 -102.68 18.85
C GLY A 1072 -28.28 -102.74 19.33
N SER A 1073 -27.82 -101.76 20.12
CA SER A 1073 -26.43 -101.68 20.59
C SER A 1073 -26.10 -102.58 21.80
N ALA A 1074 -27.09 -103.16 22.48
CA ALA A 1074 -26.89 -103.98 23.68
C ALA A 1074 -26.41 -105.42 23.40
N VAL A 1075 -26.25 -105.81 22.13
CA VAL A 1075 -25.95 -107.20 21.69
C VAL A 1075 -24.55 -107.36 21.07
N GLY A 1076 -23.70 -106.32 21.06
CA GLY A 1076 -22.34 -106.37 20.47
C GLY A 1076 -21.25 -105.98 21.46
N GLY A 1077 -20.42 -106.95 21.87
CA GLY A 1077 -19.42 -106.82 22.94
C GLY A 1077 -18.25 -105.86 22.67
N SER A 1078 -17.81 -105.26 23.78
CA SER A 1078 -16.46 -104.79 24.14
C SER A 1078 -15.35 -104.96 23.08
N VAL A 1079 -14.90 -103.84 22.52
CA VAL A 1079 -13.49 -103.66 22.13
C VAL A 1079 -12.99 -102.33 22.66
N ILE A 1080 -12.18 -102.42 23.71
CA ILE A 1080 -11.30 -101.35 24.20
C ILE A 1080 -10.21 -101.13 23.13
N MET A 1081 -10.14 -99.92 22.55
CA MET A 1081 -8.92 -99.44 21.90
C MET A 1081 -8.67 -97.97 22.27
N THR A 1082 -7.76 -97.82 23.21
CA THR A 1082 -6.66 -96.84 23.31
C THR A 1082 -6.67 -95.64 22.36
N LYS A 1083 -6.63 -94.44 22.97
CA LYS A 1083 -6.16 -93.18 22.39
C LYS A 1083 -4.91 -93.35 21.52
N PRO A 1084 -4.86 -92.73 20.33
CA PRO A 1084 -3.65 -92.15 19.81
C PRO A 1084 -3.63 -90.65 20.13
N GLY A 1085 -2.59 -90.19 20.81
CA GLY A 1085 -2.28 -88.78 20.87
C GLY A 1085 -1.69 -88.31 19.54
N ALA A 1086 -2.13 -87.16 19.04
CA ALA A 1086 -1.36 -86.36 18.10
C ALA A 1086 -1.68 -84.87 18.28
N SER A 1087 -0.57 -84.17 18.48
CA SER A 1087 -0.25 -82.74 18.54
C SER A 1087 -0.91 -81.82 17.48
N PRO A 1088 -0.81 -80.49 17.65
CA PRO A 1088 -1.62 -79.49 16.99
C PRO A 1088 -1.06 -79.08 15.62
N ALA A 1089 -1.96 -78.73 14.70
CA ALA A 1089 -1.62 -77.97 13.51
C ALA A 1089 -2.59 -76.78 13.37
N LYS A 1090 -1.99 -75.65 13.06
CA LYS A 1090 -2.54 -74.28 13.04
C LYS A 1090 -3.50 -74.02 11.87
N ALA A 1091 -4.39 -73.06 12.15
CA ALA A 1091 -4.86 -71.95 11.31
C ALA A 1091 -5.60 -72.26 10.00
N SER A 1092 -6.86 -71.81 9.93
CA SER A 1092 -7.30 -70.62 9.19
C SER A 1092 -8.78 -70.38 9.41
#